data_AF-A0A1Z5TDG5-F1
#
_entry.id   AF-A0A1Z5TDG5-F1
#
_cell.length_a   1.000
_cell.length_b   1.000
_cell.length_c   1.000
_cell.angle_alpha   90.00
_cell.angle_beta   90.00
_cell.angle_gamma   90.00
#
_symmetry.space_group_name_H-M   'P 1'
#
loop_
_entity.id
_entity.type
_entity.pdbx_description
1 polymer ?
#
loop_
_entity_poly.entity_id
_entity_poly.type
_entity_poly.pdbx_seq_one_letter_code
_entity_poly.pdbx_strand_id
1 'polypeptide(L)'
;MPKLLVVVGATGQQGRSVIQWFQQNEPSIRIRGLTRSPTSDAATSLASTGVEVVKADLNDFQSLQLAFKGANYIFAYTDTASIIRDSASTGGSTSAVQHVDSSRPATPPAFYSIEVQQGKNVADVAAEVPELERLVWSSLANVKKCSGGKYNQVFHFDAKAAVAEYMFEKDELESKVSCVLMGSFLTNVAKGLEFFRCRFETDNNGSKTAIWTPPFPASLLIPWVDVERDTGAFVKALIDAPPKTQVLGVSEWMTFDDWATLWTDVTGIKSKFEDALPKGAPSTNDGFDFKTMFLQTGHFLTEFGFTGGDPNVVEPEEFSENLTYWRNNNYHIEFQNHAAGFVLTGDHIRIDGHGTGGIDGNGEVWYYAERGNDTVGATQPGRPIPFQLWNVSDVTIKNFHVVQPQLWAINMMNATDIVADNIYVNATSPEAPPGYNWVQNTDGFNTMDTRNVHLTNFVYQGGDDCVAIKPRSYNFYGHNITCISGNGIAIGSLGQYLTDASVENVVIDHATIIKGGAQGNIGNGAYIKTWVGELVSGGDRDYESNYQPRGGGWGHVTNMLFSNFVIHGAKNGGAITQNSGDNGTAAGTSDMLISNVVFANWTGYLDDRDTAASVSCSERNPCYNINYRNFTLYTSSNDTTKAGASCKWTEEGGVHGVDC
;
A
#
# COMPACT_ATOMS: atom_id res chain seq x y z
N MET A 1 15.11 20.59 -27.60
CA MET A 1 16.22 19.63 -27.61
C MET A 1 15.82 18.44 -26.76
N PRO A 2 16.31 17.21 -27.03
CA PRO A 2 16.05 16.06 -26.15
C PRO A 2 16.56 16.36 -24.74
N LYS A 3 15.82 15.93 -23.71
CA LYS A 3 16.27 16.09 -22.32
C LYS A 3 17.54 15.29 -22.06
N LEU A 4 18.38 15.79 -21.16
CA LEU A 4 19.64 15.14 -20.76
C LEU A 4 19.57 14.65 -19.31
N LEU A 5 19.80 13.36 -19.11
CA LEU A 5 20.06 12.74 -17.82
C LEU A 5 21.58 12.58 -17.61
N VAL A 6 22.11 13.18 -16.55
CA VAL A 6 23.49 13.00 -16.10
C VAL A 6 23.53 12.01 -14.95
N VAL A 7 24.34 10.96 -15.06
CA VAL A 7 24.44 9.87 -14.08
C VAL A 7 25.82 9.89 -13.43
N VAL A 8 25.89 10.26 -12.15
CA VAL A 8 27.11 10.17 -11.34
C VAL A 8 27.36 8.70 -10.96
N GLY A 9 28.61 8.26 -11.06
CA GLY A 9 28.98 6.87 -10.74
C GLY A 9 28.48 5.87 -11.80
N ALA A 10 28.51 6.26 -13.08
CA ALA A 10 27.94 5.50 -14.20
C ALA A 10 28.45 4.06 -14.32
N THR A 11 29.67 3.76 -13.85
CA THR A 11 30.25 2.42 -13.88
C THR A 11 29.97 1.60 -12.62
N GLY A 12 29.34 2.18 -11.58
CA GLY A 12 28.94 1.49 -10.35
C GLY A 12 27.59 0.79 -10.47
N GLN A 13 27.18 0.07 -9.42
CA GLN A 13 25.96 -0.75 -9.40
C GLN A 13 24.70 0.10 -9.70
N GLN A 14 24.47 1.15 -8.90
CA GLN A 14 23.34 2.07 -9.06
C GLN A 14 23.35 2.79 -10.42
N GLY A 15 24.49 3.39 -10.78
CA GLY A 15 24.60 4.17 -12.03
C GLY A 15 24.35 3.31 -13.28
N ARG A 16 24.81 2.06 -13.31
CA ARG A 16 24.52 1.15 -14.42
C ARG A 16 23.04 0.80 -14.53
N SER A 17 22.38 0.51 -13.40
CA SER A 17 20.95 0.26 -13.37
C SER A 17 20.15 1.43 -13.95
N VAL A 18 20.48 2.66 -13.52
CA VAL A 18 19.84 3.88 -14.04
C VAL A 18 20.03 4.02 -15.55
N ILE A 19 21.25 3.85 -16.04
CA ILE A 19 21.54 3.95 -17.47
C ILE A 19 20.74 2.90 -18.26
N GLN A 20 20.81 1.63 -17.84
CA GLN A 20 20.15 0.53 -18.55
C GLN A 20 18.63 0.71 -18.59
N TRP A 21 18.03 1.07 -17.46
CA TRP A 21 16.59 1.29 -17.37
C TRP A 21 16.13 2.41 -18.29
N PHE A 22 16.81 3.56 -18.29
CA PHE A 22 16.46 4.69 -19.15
C PHE A 22 16.70 4.39 -20.64
N GLN A 23 17.74 3.63 -21.00
CA GLN A 23 17.93 3.20 -22.39
C GLN A 23 16.80 2.32 -22.89
N GLN A 24 16.24 1.47 -22.03
CA GLN A 24 15.16 0.54 -22.39
C GLN A 24 13.78 1.22 -22.40
N ASN A 25 13.50 2.09 -21.43
CA ASN A 25 12.15 2.61 -21.19
C ASN A 25 11.98 4.08 -21.61
N GLU A 26 13.06 4.86 -21.69
CA GLU A 26 13.03 6.29 -22.00
C GLU A 26 14.03 6.66 -23.11
N PRO A 27 13.96 6.02 -24.30
CA PRO A 27 14.96 6.18 -25.37
C PRO A 27 15.05 7.60 -25.94
N SER A 28 14.08 8.47 -25.62
CA SER A 28 14.08 9.88 -26.01
C SER A 28 15.02 10.75 -25.16
N ILE A 29 15.42 10.28 -23.97
CA ILE A 29 16.30 10.98 -23.05
C ILE A 29 17.75 10.64 -23.38
N ARG A 30 18.56 11.67 -23.62
CA ARG A 30 20.02 11.50 -23.77
C ARG A 30 20.65 11.20 -22.42
N ILE A 31 21.70 10.39 -22.41
CA ILE A 31 22.40 10.00 -21.18
C ILE A 31 23.86 10.40 -21.24
N ARG A 32 24.33 11.10 -20.20
CA ARG A 32 25.74 11.36 -19.93
C ARG A 32 26.17 10.64 -18.66
N GLY A 33 27.10 9.70 -18.79
CA GLY A 33 27.61 8.90 -17.67
C GLY A 33 28.94 9.44 -17.15
N LEU A 34 29.04 9.70 -15.85
CA LEU A 34 30.26 10.22 -15.23
C LEU A 34 31.11 9.14 -14.59
N THR A 35 32.42 9.19 -14.83
CA THR A 35 33.41 8.28 -14.24
C THR A 35 34.75 8.97 -14.05
N ARG A 36 35.55 8.54 -13.06
CA ARG A 36 36.93 9.01 -12.90
C ARG A 36 37.87 8.46 -13.98
N SER A 37 37.50 7.31 -14.58
CA SER A 37 38.33 6.53 -15.50
C SER A 37 37.58 6.23 -16.80
N PRO A 38 37.45 7.21 -17.73
CA PRO A 38 36.69 7.06 -18.97
C PRO A 38 37.26 6.02 -19.93
N THR A 39 38.52 5.60 -19.73
CA THR A 39 39.22 4.59 -20.52
C THR A 39 39.14 3.18 -19.94
N SER A 40 38.42 2.98 -18.83
CA SER A 40 38.19 1.64 -18.28
C SER A 40 37.32 0.79 -19.20
N ASP A 41 37.43 -0.54 -19.12
CA ASP A 41 36.60 -1.46 -19.92
C ASP A 41 35.10 -1.20 -19.67
N ALA A 42 34.73 -0.96 -18.42
CA ALA A 42 33.38 -0.60 -18.02
C ALA A 42 32.87 0.68 -18.71
N ALA A 43 33.69 1.74 -18.72
CA ALA A 43 33.36 3.00 -19.35
C ALA A 43 33.28 2.88 -20.87
N THR A 44 34.21 2.16 -21.48
CA THR A 44 34.25 1.88 -22.92
C THR A 44 33.02 1.08 -23.36
N SER A 45 32.62 0.08 -22.55
CA SER A 45 31.39 -0.69 -22.78
C SER A 45 30.15 0.20 -22.73
N LEU A 46 30.04 1.14 -21.78
CA LEU A 46 28.92 2.09 -21.73
C LEU A 46 28.92 3.05 -22.94
N ALA A 47 30.08 3.56 -23.33
CA ALA A 47 30.18 4.43 -24.50
C ALA A 47 29.69 3.73 -25.79
N SER A 48 29.94 2.42 -25.91
CA SER A 48 29.50 1.62 -27.06
C SER A 48 27.98 1.47 -27.19
N THR A 49 27.21 1.74 -26.12
CA THR A 49 25.73 1.72 -26.14
C THR A 49 25.12 3.10 -26.42
N GLY A 50 25.93 4.10 -26.76
CA GLY A 50 25.48 5.46 -27.08
C GLY A 50 25.48 6.43 -25.89
N VAL A 51 26.00 6.04 -24.74
CA VAL A 51 26.14 6.92 -23.57
C VAL A 51 27.30 7.89 -23.77
N GLU A 52 27.08 9.18 -23.51
CA GLU A 52 28.14 10.19 -23.49
C GLU A 52 28.96 10.03 -22.20
N VAL A 53 30.11 9.34 -22.27
CA VAL A 53 30.94 9.12 -21.08
C VAL A 53 31.89 10.30 -20.87
N VAL A 54 31.81 10.94 -19.70
CA VAL A 54 32.59 12.13 -19.34
C VAL A 54 33.42 11.88 -18.08
N LYS A 55 34.65 12.37 -18.08
CA LYS A 55 35.51 12.34 -16.89
C LYS A 55 35.03 13.37 -15.86
N ALA A 56 34.73 12.93 -14.65
CA ALA A 56 34.47 13.82 -13.52
C ALA A 56 34.93 13.18 -12.20
N ASP A 57 35.32 14.01 -11.24
CA ASP A 57 35.68 13.62 -9.87
C ASP A 57 34.85 14.45 -8.88
N LEU A 58 34.28 13.81 -7.86
CA LEU A 58 33.46 14.50 -6.87
C LEU A 58 34.25 15.48 -5.99
N ASN A 59 35.58 15.36 -5.97
CA ASN A 59 36.49 16.29 -5.29
C ASN A 59 36.97 17.43 -6.20
N ASP A 60 36.66 17.40 -7.50
CA ASP A 60 37.02 18.42 -8.49
C ASP A 60 35.75 19.15 -8.97
N PHE A 61 35.48 20.29 -8.33
CA PHE A 61 34.32 21.15 -8.60
C PHE A 61 34.23 21.55 -10.08
N GLN A 62 35.35 21.89 -10.72
CA GLN A 62 35.36 22.33 -12.11
C GLN A 62 35.02 21.18 -13.08
N SER A 63 35.47 19.97 -12.77
CA SER A 63 35.11 18.78 -13.55
C SER A 63 33.60 18.52 -13.52
N LEU A 64 32.95 18.72 -12.35
CA LEU A 64 31.51 18.60 -12.20
C LEU A 64 30.76 19.68 -12.97
N GLN A 65 31.20 20.95 -12.91
CA GLN A 65 30.56 22.04 -13.65
C GLN A 65 30.49 21.76 -15.16
N LEU A 66 31.59 21.25 -15.72
CA LEU A 66 31.64 20.86 -17.13
C LEU A 66 30.71 19.67 -17.42
N ALA A 67 30.70 18.68 -16.53
CA ALA A 67 29.91 17.47 -16.69
C ALA A 67 28.39 17.70 -16.58
N PHE A 68 27.96 18.63 -15.72
CA PHE A 68 26.54 18.91 -15.46
C PHE A 68 25.91 19.89 -16.45
N LYS A 69 26.71 20.51 -17.33
CA LYS A 69 26.23 21.49 -18.30
C LYS A 69 25.08 20.94 -19.16
N GLY A 70 23.94 21.64 -19.13
CA GLY A 70 22.74 21.33 -19.91
C GLY A 70 21.93 20.13 -19.39
N ALA A 71 22.19 19.67 -18.15
CA ALA A 71 21.41 18.60 -17.54
C ALA A 71 19.98 19.07 -17.25
N ASN A 72 19.00 18.27 -17.67
CA ASN A 72 17.61 18.40 -17.21
C ASN A 72 17.41 17.55 -15.94
N TYR A 73 18.05 16.39 -15.90
CA TYR A 73 17.97 15.44 -14.81
C TYR A 73 19.37 15.04 -14.35
N ILE A 74 19.56 14.89 -13.05
CA ILE A 74 20.80 14.40 -12.46
C ILE A 74 20.44 13.26 -11.50
N PHE A 75 21.12 12.12 -11.62
CA PHE A 75 21.14 11.10 -10.57
C PHE A 75 22.53 11.08 -9.93
N ALA A 76 22.58 11.14 -8.59
CA ALA A 76 23.84 11.14 -7.88
C ALA A 76 23.85 10.37 -6.56
N TYR A 77 25.04 9.87 -6.22
CA TYR A 77 25.34 9.22 -4.96
C TYR A 77 26.85 9.30 -4.66
N THR A 78 27.21 9.09 -3.40
CA THR A 78 28.60 8.94 -2.93
C THR A 78 28.92 7.49 -2.57
N ASP A 79 30.15 7.05 -2.85
CA ASP A 79 30.63 5.70 -2.56
C ASP A 79 31.41 5.65 -1.23
N THR A 80 30.67 5.54 -0.13
CA THR A 80 31.22 5.45 1.23
C THR A 80 32.26 4.34 1.38
N ALA A 81 32.03 3.18 0.75
CA ALA A 81 32.92 2.03 0.86
C ALA A 81 34.28 2.32 0.21
N SER A 82 34.30 2.96 -0.96
CA SER A 82 35.54 3.43 -1.58
C SER A 82 36.22 4.51 -0.75
N ILE A 83 35.48 5.48 -0.20
CA ILE A 83 36.06 6.55 0.63
C ILE A 83 36.71 5.97 1.90
N ILE A 84 36.06 5.00 2.56
CA ILE A 84 36.61 4.31 3.73
C ILE A 84 37.91 3.58 3.37
N ARG A 85 37.93 2.81 2.27
CA ARG A 85 39.13 2.09 1.82
C ARG A 85 40.28 3.04 1.48
N ASP A 86 39.99 4.11 0.74
CA ASP A 86 40.99 5.10 0.32
C ASP A 86 41.55 5.85 1.54
N SER A 87 40.70 6.21 2.51
CA SER A 87 41.11 6.85 3.77
C SER A 87 42.01 5.95 4.62
N ALA A 88 41.70 4.65 4.69
CA ALA A 88 42.52 3.67 5.38
C ALA A 88 43.88 3.47 4.69
N SER A 89 43.92 3.52 3.35
CA SER A 89 45.15 3.34 2.56
C SER A 89 46.13 4.52 2.63
N THR A 90 45.64 5.73 2.98
CA THR A 90 46.44 6.98 3.02
C THR A 90 46.99 7.31 4.42
N GLY A 91 46.83 6.42 5.40
CA GLY A 91 47.36 6.60 6.76
C GLY A 91 46.57 7.59 7.62
N GLY A 92 45.36 8.00 7.18
CA GLY A 92 44.42 8.70 8.04
C GLY A 92 44.01 7.78 9.18
N SER A 93 44.28 8.17 10.44
CA SER A 93 44.08 7.32 11.61
C SER A 93 42.67 6.70 11.62
N THR A 94 42.59 5.38 11.44
CA THR A 94 41.40 4.55 11.65
C THR A 94 41.13 4.29 13.14
N SER A 95 41.91 4.90 14.03
CA SER A 95 41.86 4.67 15.46
C SER A 95 42.37 5.92 16.19
N ALA A 96 41.48 6.90 16.37
CA ALA A 96 41.70 7.92 17.39
C ALA A 96 41.41 7.33 18.77
N VAL A 97 42.28 6.43 19.25
CA VAL A 97 42.39 6.17 20.69
C VAL A 97 43.17 7.35 21.27
N GLN A 98 42.48 8.48 21.44
CA GLN A 98 42.88 9.49 22.40
C GLN A 98 41.97 9.32 23.62
N HIS A 99 42.53 9.40 24.82
CA HIS A 99 41.73 9.53 26.04
C HIS A 99 40.82 10.75 25.90
N VAL A 100 39.52 10.52 25.69
CA VAL A 100 38.53 11.59 25.61
C VAL A 100 37.66 11.55 26.87
N ASP A 101 37.51 12.73 27.45
CA ASP A 101 36.51 13.07 28.46
C ASP A 101 35.12 12.52 28.04
N SER A 102 34.54 11.66 28.88
CA SER A 102 33.27 10.95 28.66
C SER A 102 32.03 11.84 28.55
N SER A 103 32.20 13.17 28.53
CA SER A 103 31.12 14.16 28.40
C SER A 103 30.98 14.76 26.99
N ARG A 104 31.82 14.38 26.02
CA ARG A 104 31.85 15.00 24.67
C ARG A 104 31.41 14.02 23.57
N PRO A 105 30.57 14.45 22.59
CA PRO A 105 30.14 13.59 21.48
C PRO A 105 31.34 13.03 20.67
N ALA A 106 31.18 11.83 20.10
CA ALA A 106 32.16 11.26 19.18
C ALA A 106 32.45 12.24 18.02
N THR A 107 33.73 12.49 17.76
CA THR A 107 34.14 13.33 16.62
C THR A 107 33.94 12.54 15.32
N PRO A 108 33.32 13.11 14.27
CA PRO A 108 33.12 12.40 13.01
C PRO A 108 34.44 11.93 12.40
N PRO A 109 34.51 10.69 11.88
CA PRO A 109 35.70 10.18 11.21
C PRO A 109 35.95 10.91 9.88
N ALA A 110 37.19 10.88 9.37
CA ALA A 110 37.56 11.61 8.16
C ALA A 110 36.69 11.29 6.93
N PHE A 111 36.28 10.02 6.76
CA PHE A 111 35.44 9.61 5.63
C PHE A 111 34.09 10.33 5.62
N TYR A 112 33.51 10.64 6.79
CA TYR A 112 32.25 11.38 6.90
C TYR A 112 32.40 12.76 6.25
N SER A 113 33.45 13.50 6.61
CA SER A 113 33.70 14.83 6.08
C SER A 113 33.99 14.82 4.58
N ILE A 114 34.73 13.81 4.09
CA ILE A 114 35.00 13.65 2.66
C ILE A 114 33.69 13.39 1.90
N GLU A 115 32.86 12.47 2.40
CA GLU A 115 31.59 12.12 1.77
C GLU A 115 30.62 13.31 1.72
N VAL A 116 30.48 14.03 2.84
CA VAL A 116 29.66 15.25 2.90
C VAL A 116 30.19 16.31 1.94
N GLN A 117 31.50 16.51 1.85
CA GLN A 117 32.09 17.48 0.91
C GLN A 117 31.82 17.09 -0.55
N GLN A 118 31.94 15.81 -0.90
CA GLN A 118 31.64 15.32 -2.26
C GLN A 118 30.17 15.53 -2.62
N GLY A 119 29.25 15.23 -1.69
CA GLY A 119 27.83 15.48 -1.89
C GLY A 119 27.49 16.96 -2.01
N LYS A 120 28.12 17.82 -1.20
CA LYS A 120 27.96 19.28 -1.31
C LYS A 120 28.47 19.83 -2.64
N ASN A 121 29.60 19.33 -3.14
CA ASN A 121 30.08 19.72 -4.48
C ASN A 121 29.06 19.37 -5.57
N VAL A 122 28.42 18.20 -5.49
CA VAL A 122 27.33 17.83 -6.40
C VAL A 122 26.16 18.81 -6.28
N ALA A 123 25.72 19.10 -5.07
CA ALA A 123 24.61 20.03 -4.80
C ALA A 123 24.91 21.44 -5.35
N ASP A 124 26.07 22.00 -5.00
CA ASP A 124 26.48 23.34 -5.38
C ASP A 124 26.60 23.49 -6.90
N VAL A 125 27.19 22.51 -7.57
CA VAL A 125 27.26 22.53 -9.04
C VAL A 125 25.90 22.32 -9.70
N ALA A 126 25.06 21.44 -9.15
CA ALA A 126 23.70 21.23 -9.68
C ALA A 126 22.85 22.51 -9.57
N ALA A 127 23.03 23.29 -8.49
CA ALA A 127 22.38 24.58 -8.31
C ALA A 127 22.75 25.62 -9.37
N GLU A 128 23.94 25.50 -9.97
CA GLU A 128 24.39 26.38 -11.06
C GLU A 128 23.79 26.02 -12.42
N VAL A 129 23.07 24.89 -12.56
CA VAL A 129 22.51 24.43 -13.84
C VAL A 129 21.11 25.05 -14.08
N PRO A 130 20.96 25.97 -15.05
CA PRO A 130 19.69 26.65 -15.28
C PRO A 130 18.59 25.72 -15.76
N GLU A 131 18.93 24.71 -16.56
CA GLU A 131 17.98 23.76 -17.16
C GLU A 131 17.56 22.63 -16.22
N LEU A 132 18.10 22.55 -15.01
CA LEU A 132 17.83 21.45 -14.08
C LEU A 132 16.37 21.46 -13.64
N GLU A 133 15.69 20.34 -13.91
CA GLU A 133 14.31 20.06 -13.52
C GLU A 133 14.25 19.12 -12.30
N ARG A 134 15.16 18.15 -12.21
CA ARG A 134 15.27 17.24 -11.06
C ARG A 134 16.69 16.77 -10.78
N LEU A 135 17.08 16.79 -9.52
CA LEU A 135 18.20 16.06 -8.93
C LEU A 135 17.64 14.93 -8.05
N VAL A 136 17.93 13.68 -8.42
CA VAL A 136 17.64 12.51 -7.59
C VAL A 136 18.90 12.10 -6.85
N TRP A 137 18.82 12.10 -5.52
CA TRP A 137 19.91 11.75 -4.62
C TRP A 137 19.69 10.37 -3.97
N SER A 138 20.69 9.49 -4.03
CA SER A 138 20.67 8.23 -3.29
C SER A 138 21.13 8.48 -1.86
N SER A 139 20.20 8.33 -0.90
CA SER A 139 20.38 8.63 0.51
C SER A 139 20.10 7.41 1.40
N LEU A 140 20.20 7.63 2.71
CA LEU A 140 19.81 6.74 3.80
C LEU A 140 19.17 7.57 4.92
N ALA A 141 18.52 6.93 5.89
CA ALA A 141 17.88 7.63 7.01
C ALA A 141 18.89 8.43 7.86
N ASN A 142 18.45 9.55 8.45
CA ASN A 142 19.25 10.31 9.41
C ASN A 142 19.20 9.64 10.78
N VAL A 143 20.09 8.66 11.01
CA VAL A 143 20.07 7.80 12.20
C VAL A 143 20.16 8.61 13.48
N LYS A 144 21.07 9.59 13.53
CA LYS A 144 21.24 10.42 14.72
C LYS A 144 19.98 11.23 15.03
N LYS A 145 19.32 11.81 14.02
CA LYS A 145 18.10 12.60 14.19
C LYS A 145 16.90 11.71 14.57
N CYS A 146 16.65 10.65 13.79
CA CYS A 146 15.53 9.73 14.00
C CYS A 146 15.59 9.05 15.38
N SER A 147 16.79 8.71 15.86
CA SER A 147 16.96 8.08 17.17
C SER A 147 17.06 9.05 18.36
N GLY A 148 16.86 10.35 18.15
CA GLY A 148 17.04 11.38 19.19
C GLY A 148 18.46 11.41 19.76
N GLY A 149 19.46 11.01 18.96
CA GLY A 149 20.87 10.92 19.35
C GLY A 149 21.27 9.64 20.08
N LYS A 150 20.35 8.68 20.27
CA LYS A 150 20.63 7.37 20.90
C LYS A 150 21.72 6.60 20.15
N TYR A 151 21.68 6.63 18.81
CA TYR A 151 22.72 6.09 17.94
C TYR A 151 23.41 7.26 17.24
N ASN A 152 24.68 7.47 17.54
CA ASN A 152 25.41 8.69 17.14
C ASN A 152 26.72 8.42 16.41
N GLN A 153 27.05 7.15 16.16
CA GLN A 153 28.24 6.75 15.39
C GLN A 153 27.91 6.20 14.00
N VAL A 154 26.63 6.23 13.57
CA VAL A 154 26.18 5.68 12.28
C VAL A 154 26.47 6.63 11.11
N PHE A 155 27.74 7.06 11.04
CA PHE A 155 28.22 8.11 10.14
C PHE A 155 28.05 7.80 8.65
N HIS A 156 28.00 6.52 8.26
CA HIS A 156 27.80 6.15 6.85
C HIS A 156 26.34 6.34 6.37
N PHE A 157 25.36 6.37 7.28
CA PHE A 157 24.00 6.81 6.98
C PHE A 157 23.92 8.34 7.10
N ASP A 158 24.39 8.87 8.22
CA ASP A 158 24.27 10.29 8.56
C ASP A 158 24.98 11.20 7.52
N ALA A 159 26.08 10.75 6.91
CA ALA A 159 26.75 11.53 5.85
C ALA A 159 25.84 11.74 4.62
N LYS A 160 25.10 10.70 4.20
CA LYS A 160 24.18 10.79 3.06
C LYS A 160 22.97 11.65 3.39
N ALA A 161 22.42 11.46 4.59
CA ALA A 161 21.32 12.25 5.10
C ALA A 161 21.68 13.74 5.23
N ALA A 162 22.89 14.05 5.72
CA ALA A 162 23.36 15.44 5.83
C ALA A 162 23.50 16.12 4.47
N VAL A 163 23.85 15.38 3.41
CA VAL A 163 23.86 15.91 2.03
C VAL A 163 22.43 16.16 1.53
N ALA A 164 21.51 15.23 1.79
CA ALA A 164 20.10 15.40 1.42
C ALA A 164 19.48 16.63 2.12
N GLU A 165 19.72 16.80 3.43
CA GLU A 165 19.27 17.97 4.19
C GLU A 165 19.86 19.26 3.62
N TYR A 166 21.17 19.27 3.30
CA TYR A 166 21.80 20.41 2.64
C TYR A 166 21.16 20.77 1.29
N MET A 167 20.78 19.76 0.49
CA MET A 167 20.10 19.96 -0.78
C MET A 167 18.67 20.51 -0.60
N PHE A 168 17.94 20.05 0.43
CA PHE A 168 16.58 20.52 0.73
C PHE A 168 16.52 21.94 1.29
N GLU A 169 17.59 22.40 1.96
CA GLU A 169 17.71 23.75 2.52
C GLU A 169 18.26 24.79 1.52
N LYS A 170 18.68 24.36 0.33
CA LYS A 170 19.27 25.23 -0.69
C LYS A 170 18.19 25.76 -1.63
N ASP A 171 17.95 27.07 -1.61
CA ASP A 171 16.89 27.74 -2.38
C ASP A 171 16.89 27.37 -3.89
N GLU A 172 18.07 27.23 -4.50
CA GLU A 172 18.19 26.88 -5.92
C GLU A 172 17.78 25.43 -6.24
N LEU A 173 17.72 24.56 -5.22
CA LEU A 173 17.49 23.13 -5.34
C LEU A 173 16.23 22.62 -4.63
N GLU A 174 15.70 23.35 -3.65
CA GLU A 174 14.64 22.83 -2.79
C GLU A 174 13.37 22.40 -3.56
N SER A 175 13.11 23.02 -4.70
CA SER A 175 12.00 22.72 -5.62
C SER A 175 12.39 21.74 -6.74
N LYS A 176 13.56 21.11 -6.63
CA LYS A 176 14.15 20.26 -7.68
C LYS A 176 14.80 18.98 -7.13
N VAL A 177 14.77 18.70 -5.83
CA VAL A 177 15.48 17.55 -5.25
C VAL A 177 14.50 16.51 -4.74
N SER A 178 14.79 15.24 -4.98
CA SER A 178 14.12 14.09 -4.38
C SER A 178 15.14 13.03 -3.99
N CYS A 179 14.79 12.16 -3.04
CA CYS A 179 15.71 11.14 -2.53
C CYS A 179 15.15 9.73 -2.69
N VAL A 180 16.03 8.80 -3.05
CA VAL A 180 15.78 7.36 -2.83
C VAL A 180 16.58 6.93 -1.61
N LEU A 181 15.89 6.46 -0.57
CA LEU A 181 16.51 5.78 0.56
C LEU A 181 16.66 4.32 0.17
N MET A 182 17.88 3.90 -0.13
CA MET A 182 18.07 2.55 -0.65
C MET A 182 17.95 1.49 0.45
N GLY A 183 17.24 0.39 0.15
CA GLY A 183 17.22 -0.82 0.97
C GLY A 183 18.57 -1.55 1.03
N SER A 184 18.56 -2.74 1.66
CA SER A 184 19.74 -3.60 1.76
C SER A 184 20.08 -4.24 0.43
N PHE A 185 21.28 -3.99 -0.09
CA PHE A 185 21.68 -4.50 -1.41
C PHE A 185 21.82 -6.03 -1.36
N LEU A 186 20.94 -6.73 -2.07
CA LEU A 186 20.99 -8.19 -2.20
C LEU A 186 22.34 -8.66 -2.77
N THR A 187 22.90 -7.87 -3.68
CA THR A 187 24.21 -8.13 -4.30
C THR A 187 25.37 -8.17 -3.29
N ASN A 188 25.29 -7.44 -2.18
CA ASN A 188 26.33 -7.46 -1.15
C ASN A 188 26.40 -8.82 -0.44
N VAL A 189 25.24 -9.45 -0.23
CA VAL A 189 25.12 -10.78 0.38
C VAL A 189 25.49 -11.84 -0.66
N ALA A 190 24.92 -11.76 -1.87
CA ALA A 190 25.19 -12.72 -2.94
C ALA A 190 26.66 -12.77 -3.37
N LYS A 191 27.35 -11.62 -3.42
CA LYS A 191 28.78 -11.53 -3.76
C LYS A 191 29.71 -11.75 -2.56
N GLY A 192 29.17 -11.96 -1.36
CA GLY A 192 29.93 -12.21 -0.14
C GLY A 192 30.92 -11.08 0.16
N LEU A 193 30.46 -9.83 0.24
CA LEU A 193 31.30 -8.75 0.77
C LEU A 193 31.59 -8.98 2.27
N GLU A 194 32.74 -8.55 2.78
CA GLU A 194 33.30 -8.99 4.07
C GLU A 194 32.31 -9.02 5.24
N PHE A 195 31.41 -8.04 5.37
CA PHE A 195 30.40 -7.98 6.44
C PHE A 195 29.22 -8.95 6.28
N PHE A 196 28.95 -9.42 5.07
CA PHE A 196 27.85 -10.33 4.74
C PHE A 196 28.32 -11.72 4.32
N ARG A 197 29.63 -12.02 4.48
CA ARG A 197 30.16 -13.36 4.21
C ARG A 197 29.62 -14.36 5.20
N CYS A 198 29.05 -15.45 4.71
CA CYS A 198 28.81 -16.62 5.53
C CYS A 198 30.12 -17.36 5.82
N ARG A 199 30.17 -18.03 6.96
CA ARG A 199 31.16 -19.08 7.23
C ARG A 199 30.55 -20.43 6.89
N PHE A 200 31.37 -21.39 6.49
CA PHE A 200 30.91 -22.75 6.26
C PHE A 200 31.29 -23.66 7.42
N GLU A 201 30.29 -24.32 8.00
CA GLU A 201 30.49 -25.44 8.92
C GLU A 201 30.35 -26.75 8.14
N THR A 202 31.25 -27.70 8.36
CA THR A 202 31.20 -29.01 7.72
C THR A 202 30.93 -30.07 8.79
N ASP A 203 29.90 -30.89 8.60
CA ASP A 203 29.60 -31.98 9.51
C ASP A 203 30.54 -33.18 9.32
N ASN A 204 30.43 -34.18 10.20
CA ASN A 204 31.26 -35.39 10.17
C ASN A 204 31.07 -36.23 8.88
N ASN A 205 30.00 -35.99 8.13
CA ASN A 205 29.70 -36.66 6.86
C ASN A 205 30.15 -35.85 5.64
N GLY A 206 30.81 -34.70 5.85
CA GLY A 206 31.29 -33.82 4.79
C GLY A 206 30.24 -32.87 4.23
N SER A 207 29.04 -32.82 4.79
CA SER A 207 27.99 -31.88 4.36
C SER A 207 28.31 -30.47 4.86
N LYS A 208 28.22 -29.49 3.96
CA LYS A 208 28.43 -28.07 4.28
C LYS A 208 27.12 -27.40 4.69
N THR A 209 27.20 -26.55 5.70
CA THR A 209 26.14 -25.62 6.09
C THR A 209 26.72 -24.21 6.07
N ALA A 210 26.07 -23.29 5.36
CA ALA A 210 26.39 -21.87 5.40
C ALA A 210 25.80 -21.24 6.66
N ILE A 211 26.62 -20.54 7.43
CA ILE A 211 26.20 -19.85 8.65
C ILE A 211 26.29 -18.35 8.44
N TRP A 212 25.15 -17.69 8.58
CA TRP A 212 24.98 -16.26 8.39
C TRP A 212 24.91 -15.55 9.73
N THR A 213 25.70 -14.48 9.89
CA THR A 213 25.75 -13.67 11.13
C THR A 213 25.69 -12.18 10.79
N PRO A 214 24.66 -11.70 10.07
CA PRO A 214 24.55 -10.28 9.79
C PRO A 214 24.27 -9.51 11.09
N PRO A 215 24.51 -8.19 11.13
CA PRO A 215 24.40 -7.39 12.35
C PRO A 215 22.95 -6.97 12.66
N PHE A 216 21.96 -7.85 12.50
CA PHE A 216 20.54 -7.59 12.81
C PHE A 216 19.83 -8.91 13.11
N PRO A 217 18.72 -8.93 13.86
CA PRO A 217 18.03 -10.17 14.23
C PRO A 217 17.38 -10.84 13.03
N ALA A 218 17.25 -12.16 13.06
CA ALA A 218 16.72 -12.97 11.95
C ALA A 218 15.33 -12.54 11.51
N SER A 219 14.49 -12.19 12.50
CA SER A 219 13.09 -11.81 12.34
C SER A 219 12.89 -10.38 11.85
N LEU A 220 13.95 -9.58 11.68
CA LEU A 220 13.81 -8.25 11.11
C LEU A 220 13.39 -8.39 9.65
N LEU A 221 12.27 -7.77 9.28
CA LEU A 221 11.86 -7.67 7.88
C LEU A 221 12.77 -6.64 7.19
N ILE A 222 13.50 -7.09 6.16
CA ILE A 222 14.51 -6.28 5.48
C ILE A 222 13.98 -5.88 4.11
N PRO A 223 14.07 -4.58 3.73
CA PRO A 223 13.80 -4.14 2.38
C PRO A 223 15.01 -4.49 1.51
N TRP A 224 14.98 -5.63 0.85
CA TRP A 224 16.04 -6.02 -0.07
C TRP A 224 15.91 -5.27 -1.38
N VAL A 225 17.04 -4.88 -1.95
CA VAL A 225 17.08 -4.25 -3.26
C VAL A 225 18.05 -4.95 -4.19
N ASP A 226 17.55 -5.32 -5.37
CA ASP A 226 18.38 -5.62 -6.54
C ASP A 226 18.84 -4.31 -7.15
N VAL A 227 19.89 -3.75 -6.55
CA VAL A 227 20.46 -2.45 -6.91
C VAL A 227 20.95 -2.36 -8.37
N GLU A 228 21.28 -3.50 -9.00
CA GLU A 228 21.74 -3.51 -10.39
C GLU A 228 20.55 -3.52 -11.37
N ARG A 229 19.36 -3.93 -10.92
CA ARG A 229 18.12 -3.96 -11.72
C ARG A 229 17.22 -2.74 -11.48
N ASP A 230 16.96 -2.41 -10.22
CA ASP A 230 15.76 -1.61 -9.85
C ASP A 230 16.04 -0.12 -9.58
N THR A 231 17.30 0.31 -9.39
CA THR A 231 17.60 1.72 -9.11
C THR A 231 17.08 2.66 -10.20
N GLY A 232 17.14 2.26 -11.46
CA GLY A 232 16.61 3.07 -12.56
C GLY A 232 15.11 3.37 -12.46
N ALA A 233 14.31 2.41 -12.01
CA ALA A 233 12.88 2.59 -11.83
C ALA A 233 12.59 3.61 -10.71
N PHE A 234 13.28 3.51 -9.57
CA PHE A 234 13.15 4.49 -8.48
C PHE A 234 13.54 5.90 -8.93
N VAL A 235 14.61 6.04 -9.71
CA VAL A 235 15.04 7.34 -10.24
C VAL A 235 14.00 7.93 -11.18
N LYS A 236 13.39 7.13 -12.06
CA LYS A 236 12.31 7.62 -12.91
C LYS A 236 11.10 8.08 -12.10
N ALA A 237 10.68 7.28 -11.12
CA ALA A 237 9.57 7.63 -10.24
C ALA A 237 9.80 8.97 -9.53
N LEU A 238 11.02 9.21 -9.01
CA LEU A 238 11.38 10.47 -8.34
C LEU A 238 11.58 11.66 -9.28
N ILE A 239 11.81 11.42 -10.57
CA ILE A 239 11.78 12.47 -11.61
C ILE A 239 10.36 12.99 -11.83
N ASP A 240 9.37 12.09 -11.79
CA ASP A 240 7.97 12.43 -12.02
C ASP A 240 7.24 12.88 -10.75
N ALA A 241 7.73 12.47 -9.57
CA ALA A 241 7.16 12.83 -8.28
C ALA A 241 7.30 14.33 -7.98
N PRO A 242 6.48 14.91 -7.08
CA PRO A 242 6.73 16.24 -6.55
C PRO A 242 8.15 16.40 -5.98
N PRO A 243 8.73 17.61 -5.99
CA PRO A 243 9.99 17.86 -5.29
C PRO A 243 9.87 17.54 -3.79
N LYS A 244 11.01 17.27 -3.17
CA LYS A 244 11.17 16.81 -1.78
C LYS A 244 10.58 15.43 -1.46
N THR A 245 10.02 14.71 -2.45
CA THR A 245 9.63 13.31 -2.26
C THR A 245 10.85 12.45 -1.90
N GLN A 246 10.69 11.62 -0.88
CA GLN A 246 11.63 10.58 -0.48
C GLN A 246 10.94 9.22 -0.59
N VAL A 247 11.59 8.22 -1.18
CA VAL A 247 11.03 6.87 -1.31
C VAL A 247 11.99 5.82 -0.76
N LEU A 248 11.50 4.80 -0.06
CA LEU A 248 12.28 3.62 0.29
C LEU A 248 12.39 2.70 -0.94
N GLY A 249 13.60 2.51 -1.45
CA GLY A 249 13.87 1.63 -2.60
C GLY A 249 13.90 0.16 -2.17
N VAL A 250 12.83 -0.57 -2.50
CA VAL A 250 12.63 -1.99 -2.15
C VAL A 250 12.29 -2.80 -3.40
N SER A 251 12.97 -3.92 -3.58
CA SER A 251 12.62 -4.95 -4.58
C SER A 251 11.78 -6.06 -3.95
N GLU A 252 12.10 -6.43 -2.70
CA GLU A 252 11.42 -7.50 -1.97
C GLU A 252 11.59 -7.33 -0.46
N TRP A 253 10.51 -7.55 0.29
CA TRP A 253 10.55 -7.62 1.74
C TRP A 253 10.77 -9.06 2.17
N MET A 254 11.83 -9.31 2.92
CA MET A 254 12.16 -10.68 3.32
C MET A 254 12.96 -10.67 4.62
N THR A 255 12.65 -11.58 5.54
CA THR A 255 13.47 -11.79 6.73
C THR A 255 14.78 -12.48 6.35
N PHE A 256 15.79 -12.49 7.22
CA PHE A 256 17.01 -13.22 6.89
C PHE A 256 16.81 -14.74 6.95
N ASP A 257 15.84 -15.22 7.73
CA ASP A 257 15.45 -16.64 7.76
C ASP A 257 14.81 -17.09 6.43
N ASP A 258 13.94 -16.26 5.87
CA ASP A 258 13.36 -16.51 4.54
C ASP A 258 14.46 -16.47 3.46
N TRP A 259 15.38 -15.52 3.56
CA TRP A 259 16.53 -15.44 2.65
C TRP A 259 17.42 -16.70 2.75
N ALA A 260 17.69 -17.20 3.95
CA ALA A 260 18.48 -18.42 4.18
C ALA A 260 17.76 -19.66 3.61
N THR A 261 16.43 -19.69 3.72
CA THR A 261 15.58 -20.72 3.11
C THR A 261 15.69 -20.64 1.59
N LEU A 262 15.45 -19.48 1.00
CA LEU A 262 15.58 -19.24 -0.44
C LEU A 262 16.96 -19.61 -0.98
N TRP A 263 18.03 -19.24 -0.26
CA TRP A 263 19.40 -19.58 -0.64
C TRP A 263 19.64 -21.10 -0.61
N THR A 264 19.06 -21.80 0.36
CA THR A 264 19.11 -23.26 0.43
C THR A 264 18.40 -23.89 -0.76
N ASP A 265 17.21 -23.40 -1.10
CA ASP A 265 16.41 -23.89 -2.22
C ASP A 265 17.12 -23.68 -3.57
N VAL A 266 17.79 -22.54 -3.74
CA VAL A 266 18.51 -22.21 -4.98
C VAL A 266 19.85 -22.93 -5.10
N THR A 267 20.63 -23.04 -4.02
CA THR A 267 22.00 -23.58 -4.08
C THR A 267 22.12 -25.06 -3.73
N GLY A 268 21.12 -25.63 -3.04
CA GLY A 268 21.16 -26.96 -2.46
C GLY A 268 22.09 -27.11 -1.25
N ILE A 269 22.77 -26.04 -0.83
CA ILE A 269 23.61 -26.05 0.37
C ILE A 269 22.73 -25.62 1.54
N LYS A 270 22.73 -26.40 2.63
CA LYS A 270 21.99 -26.03 3.85
C LYS A 270 22.47 -24.67 4.36
N SER A 271 21.56 -23.84 4.86
CA SER A 271 21.96 -22.64 5.58
C SER A 271 21.16 -22.41 6.84
N LYS A 272 21.75 -21.66 7.77
CA LYS A 272 21.10 -21.21 9.00
C LYS A 272 21.58 -19.81 9.35
N PHE A 273 20.69 -19.04 9.96
CA PHE A 273 21.02 -17.78 10.60
C PHE A 273 21.51 -18.05 12.03
N GLU A 274 22.51 -17.27 12.48
CA GLU A 274 22.91 -17.19 13.89
C GLU A 274 22.91 -15.75 14.35
N ASP A 275 22.14 -15.47 15.40
CA ASP A 275 22.06 -14.14 15.98
C ASP A 275 23.41 -13.78 16.62
N ALA A 276 24.06 -12.78 16.03
CA ALA A 276 25.33 -12.24 16.50
C ALA A 276 25.18 -10.82 17.06
N LEU A 277 23.96 -10.27 17.13
CA LEU A 277 23.72 -8.93 17.66
C LEU A 277 23.73 -8.97 19.21
N PRO A 278 24.67 -8.28 19.88
CA PRO A 278 24.70 -8.26 21.33
C PRO A 278 23.42 -7.66 21.93
N LYS A 279 23.05 -8.09 23.15
CA LYS A 279 21.95 -7.46 23.89
C LYS A 279 22.35 -6.05 24.31
N GLY A 280 21.69 -5.06 23.73
CA GLY A 280 21.93 -3.64 24.00
C GLY A 280 23.05 -3.06 23.14
N ALA A 281 22.84 -1.84 22.65
CA ALA A 281 23.79 -1.18 21.77
C ALA A 281 25.07 -0.74 22.51
N PRO A 282 26.23 -0.70 21.81
CA PRO A 282 27.47 -0.21 22.40
C PRO A 282 27.36 1.25 22.87
N SER A 283 28.05 1.56 23.98
CA SER A 283 28.10 2.89 24.58
C SER A 283 28.66 3.95 23.62
N THR A 284 28.18 5.19 23.77
CA THR A 284 28.61 6.37 23.00
C THR A 284 29.88 7.02 23.54
N ASN A 285 30.40 6.56 24.68
CA ASN A 285 31.45 7.24 25.44
C ASN A 285 32.88 6.87 25.00
N ASP A 286 33.02 5.92 24.09
CA ASP A 286 34.30 5.53 23.51
C ASP A 286 34.52 6.23 22.16
N GLY A 287 35.79 6.42 21.77
CA GLY A 287 36.15 6.98 20.45
C GLY A 287 35.56 6.18 19.28
N PHE A 288 35.49 6.79 18.10
CA PHE A 288 34.91 6.13 16.91
C PHE A 288 35.64 4.83 16.56
N ASP A 289 34.87 3.77 16.31
CA ASP A 289 35.34 2.55 15.69
C ASP A 289 34.27 1.94 14.75
N PHE A 290 34.72 1.23 13.71
CA PHE A 290 33.82 0.65 12.71
C PHE A 290 32.88 -0.42 13.27
N LYS A 291 33.32 -1.19 14.27
CA LYS A 291 32.49 -2.25 14.87
C LYS A 291 31.30 -1.61 15.60
N THR A 292 31.54 -0.57 16.39
CA THR A 292 30.48 0.19 17.07
C THR A 292 29.50 0.80 16.07
N MET A 293 29.99 1.39 14.98
CA MET A 293 29.14 1.93 13.91
C MET A 293 28.16 0.87 13.36
N PHE A 294 28.66 -0.31 12.96
CA PHE A 294 27.79 -1.35 12.40
C PHE A 294 26.85 -1.98 13.42
N LEU A 295 27.27 -2.13 14.68
CA LEU A 295 26.39 -2.59 15.76
C LEU A 295 25.26 -1.57 16.04
N GLN A 296 25.57 -0.28 16.11
CA GLN A 296 24.54 0.75 16.24
C GLN A 296 23.60 0.79 15.05
N THR A 297 24.08 0.50 13.84
CA THR A 297 23.23 0.37 12.64
C THR A 297 22.22 -0.75 12.80
N GLY A 298 22.68 -1.93 13.23
CA GLY A 298 21.82 -3.07 13.53
C GLY A 298 20.71 -2.77 14.52
N HIS A 299 21.08 -2.15 15.65
CA HIS A 299 20.13 -1.74 16.67
C HIS A 299 19.17 -0.65 16.20
N PHE A 300 19.65 0.32 15.43
CA PHE A 300 18.79 1.34 14.83
C PHE A 300 17.74 0.71 13.91
N LEU A 301 18.16 -0.12 12.96
CA LEU A 301 17.22 -0.76 12.02
C LEU A 301 16.22 -1.66 12.74
N THR A 302 16.63 -2.31 13.83
CA THR A 302 15.74 -3.16 14.65
C THR A 302 14.69 -2.33 15.40
N GLU A 303 15.04 -1.12 15.87
CA GLU A 303 14.18 -0.31 16.72
C GLU A 303 13.35 0.74 15.95
N PHE A 304 13.91 1.28 14.87
CA PHE A 304 13.35 2.39 14.10
C PHE A 304 13.07 2.04 12.63
N GLY A 305 13.44 0.84 12.15
CA GLY A 305 13.29 0.47 10.74
C GLY A 305 14.26 1.18 9.79
N PHE A 306 14.11 0.94 8.49
CA PHE A 306 14.99 1.50 7.45
C PHE A 306 14.71 2.96 7.11
N THR A 307 13.47 3.42 7.35
CA THR A 307 13.07 4.83 7.22
C THR A 307 13.37 5.65 8.48
N GLY A 308 13.74 4.98 9.58
CA GLY A 308 13.89 5.61 10.89
C GLY A 308 12.55 6.04 11.51
N GLY A 309 11.43 5.56 10.98
CA GLY A 309 10.09 5.98 11.34
C GLY A 309 9.75 7.40 10.85
N ASP A 310 10.45 7.91 9.83
CA ASP A 310 10.13 9.19 9.21
C ASP A 310 8.87 9.05 8.33
N PRO A 311 7.74 9.65 8.72
CA PRO A 311 6.48 9.52 7.97
C PRO A 311 6.50 10.24 6.63
N ASN A 312 7.56 10.99 6.31
CA ASN A 312 7.71 11.67 5.01
C ASN A 312 8.43 10.80 3.96
N VAL A 313 8.84 9.58 4.33
CA VAL A 313 9.44 8.62 3.40
C VAL A 313 8.34 7.69 2.92
N VAL A 314 8.04 7.75 1.61
CA VAL A 314 7.06 6.89 0.97
C VAL A 314 7.59 5.46 0.92
N GLU A 315 6.88 4.52 1.54
CA GLU A 315 7.15 3.09 1.46
C GLU A 315 6.46 2.44 0.24
N PRO A 316 6.91 1.27 -0.25
CA PRO A 316 6.39 0.65 -1.48
C PRO A 316 4.88 0.39 -1.51
N GLU A 317 4.27 0.22 -0.35
CA GLU A 317 2.85 -0.10 -0.17
C GLU A 317 1.97 1.16 -0.26
N GLU A 318 2.56 2.35 -0.15
CA GLU A 318 1.86 3.62 -0.02
C GLU A 318 1.52 4.29 -1.37
N PHE A 319 0.24 4.64 -1.53
CA PHE A 319 -0.19 5.51 -2.61
C PHE A 319 0.19 6.97 -2.33
N SER A 320 0.53 7.72 -3.37
CA SER A 320 0.77 9.16 -3.24
C SER A 320 -0.49 9.91 -2.81
N GLU A 321 -0.36 10.90 -1.93
CA GLU A 321 -1.43 11.84 -1.55
C GLU A 321 -1.83 12.84 -2.65
N ASN A 322 -1.25 12.76 -3.85
CA ASN A 322 -1.51 13.73 -4.92
C ASN A 322 -2.86 13.49 -5.60
N LEU A 323 -3.92 14.10 -5.05
CA LEU A 323 -5.29 14.05 -5.59
C LEU A 323 -5.37 14.44 -7.07
N THR A 324 -4.62 15.46 -7.49
CA THR A 324 -4.65 15.95 -8.88
C THR A 324 -4.02 14.94 -9.83
N TYR A 325 -2.93 14.29 -9.42
CA TYR A 325 -2.32 13.23 -10.22
C TYR A 325 -3.30 12.08 -10.43
N TRP A 326 -3.87 11.53 -9.36
CA TRP A 326 -4.76 10.37 -9.44
C TRP A 326 -6.03 10.63 -10.23
N ARG A 327 -6.64 11.82 -10.11
CA ARG A 327 -7.79 12.19 -10.93
C ARG A 327 -7.47 12.24 -12.44
N ASN A 328 -6.21 12.50 -12.80
CA ASN A 328 -5.77 12.57 -14.20
C ASN A 328 -5.06 11.30 -14.70
N ASN A 329 -4.66 10.39 -13.80
CA ASN A 329 -3.86 9.19 -14.10
C ASN A 329 -4.46 7.99 -13.37
N ASN A 330 -5.62 7.54 -13.83
CA ASN A 330 -6.32 6.38 -13.32
C ASN A 330 -6.87 5.52 -14.47
N TYR A 331 -7.32 4.32 -14.12
CA TYR A 331 -8.07 3.46 -15.02
C TYR A 331 -9.56 3.70 -14.81
N HIS A 332 -10.21 4.30 -15.82
CA HIS A 332 -11.65 4.57 -15.78
C HIS A 332 -12.47 3.27 -15.71
N ILE A 333 -13.44 3.24 -14.81
CA ILE A 333 -14.41 2.16 -14.62
C ILE A 333 -15.79 2.72 -14.93
N GLU A 334 -16.41 2.20 -15.98
CA GLU A 334 -17.72 2.70 -16.44
C GLU A 334 -18.81 2.52 -15.38
N PHE A 335 -18.79 1.41 -14.65
CA PHE A 335 -19.75 1.18 -13.59
C PHE A 335 -19.57 2.19 -12.44
N GLN A 336 -20.61 2.97 -12.18
CA GLN A 336 -20.63 4.03 -11.18
C GLN A 336 -19.59 5.15 -11.41
N ASN A 337 -19.09 5.31 -12.65
CA ASN A 337 -18.12 6.36 -13.00
C ASN A 337 -16.91 6.35 -12.03
N HIS A 338 -16.46 5.16 -11.67
CA HIS A 338 -15.36 4.93 -10.75
C HIS A 338 -14.02 4.98 -11.47
N ALA A 339 -12.95 4.99 -10.68
CA ALA A 339 -11.59 4.97 -11.17
C ALA A 339 -10.80 3.95 -10.34
N ALA A 340 -9.86 3.22 -10.94
CA ALA A 340 -8.86 2.44 -10.22
C ALA A 340 -7.49 3.11 -10.30
N GLY A 341 -6.77 3.16 -9.18
CA GLY A 341 -5.39 3.64 -9.14
C GLY A 341 -4.39 2.54 -9.56
N PHE A 342 -4.72 1.29 -9.25
CA PHE A 342 -3.90 0.12 -9.56
C PHE A 342 -4.78 -1.04 -9.99
N VAL A 343 -4.39 -1.72 -11.07
CA VAL A 343 -5.13 -2.83 -11.67
C VAL A 343 -4.19 -4.02 -11.86
N LEU A 344 -4.60 -5.19 -11.38
CA LEU A 344 -4.02 -6.48 -11.76
C LEU A 344 -4.96 -7.20 -12.73
N THR A 345 -4.36 -7.75 -13.79
CA THR A 345 -5.05 -8.51 -14.84
C THR A 345 -4.23 -9.74 -15.21
N GLY A 346 -4.88 -10.82 -15.66
CA GLY A 346 -4.22 -12.07 -16.04
C GLY A 346 -4.80 -13.30 -15.36
N ASP A 347 -4.08 -14.42 -15.43
CA ASP A 347 -4.50 -15.72 -14.91
C ASP A 347 -3.48 -16.29 -13.91
N HIS A 348 -3.94 -17.23 -13.06
CA HIS A 348 -3.12 -17.95 -12.07
C HIS A 348 -2.36 -17.02 -11.11
N ILE A 349 -3.01 -15.94 -10.68
CA ILE A 349 -2.40 -14.91 -9.83
C ILE A 349 -2.37 -15.39 -8.37
N ARG A 350 -1.19 -15.34 -7.74
CA ARG A 350 -0.99 -15.71 -6.32
C ARG A 350 -0.41 -14.52 -5.58
N ILE A 351 -1.15 -14.04 -4.57
CA ILE A 351 -0.79 -12.92 -3.72
C ILE A 351 -0.79 -13.43 -2.28
N ASP A 352 0.34 -13.32 -1.61
CA ASP A 352 0.46 -13.59 -0.18
C ASP A 352 1.15 -12.38 0.46
N GLY A 353 0.47 -11.72 1.39
CA GLY A 353 1.05 -10.60 2.13
C GLY A 353 2.00 -11.06 3.24
N HIS A 354 2.11 -12.37 3.53
CA HIS A 354 2.96 -12.89 4.60
C HIS A 354 2.70 -12.24 5.98
N GLY A 355 1.49 -11.70 6.18
CA GLY A 355 1.06 -11.04 7.42
C GLY A 355 1.47 -9.58 7.55
N THR A 356 2.30 -9.04 6.66
CA THR A 356 2.78 -7.65 6.69
C THR A 356 2.56 -6.88 5.39
N GLY A 357 2.31 -7.56 4.29
CA GLY A 357 2.13 -7.00 2.95
C GLY A 357 0.68 -6.61 2.68
N GLY A 358 0.51 -5.54 1.93
CA GLY A 358 -0.79 -4.95 1.66
C GLY A 358 -0.70 -3.72 0.77
N ILE A 359 -1.76 -2.94 0.76
CA ILE A 359 -1.83 -1.62 0.16
C ILE A 359 -2.21 -0.61 1.23
N ASP A 360 -1.46 0.49 1.30
CA ASP A 360 -1.88 1.71 1.98
C ASP A 360 -2.37 2.72 0.94
N GLY A 361 -3.67 3.01 0.94
CA GLY A 361 -4.25 3.97 0.02
C GLY A 361 -3.95 5.43 0.37
N ASN A 362 -3.39 5.75 1.54
CA ASN A 362 -3.26 7.12 2.02
C ASN A 362 -4.58 7.91 1.90
N GLY A 363 -5.68 7.26 2.30
CA GLY A 363 -7.04 7.73 2.12
C GLY A 363 -7.40 8.99 2.91
N GLU A 364 -6.66 9.35 3.97
CA GLU A 364 -7.01 10.49 4.84
C GLU A 364 -7.18 11.80 4.06
N VAL A 365 -6.28 12.09 3.13
CA VAL A 365 -6.38 13.29 2.29
C VAL A 365 -7.63 13.31 1.42
N TRP A 366 -8.13 12.13 1.01
CA TRP A 366 -9.37 11.98 0.25
C TRP A 366 -10.60 12.14 1.13
N TYR A 367 -10.60 11.49 2.30
CA TYR A 367 -11.67 11.63 3.28
C TYR A 367 -11.82 13.08 3.68
N TYR A 368 -10.71 13.76 3.98
CA TYR A 368 -10.71 15.17 4.28
C TYR A 368 -11.26 15.97 3.10
N ALA A 369 -10.70 15.81 1.89
CA ALA A 369 -11.13 16.58 0.73
C ALA A 369 -12.62 16.38 0.35
N GLU A 370 -13.19 15.20 0.63
CA GLU A 370 -14.53 14.80 0.17
C GLU A 370 -15.53 14.50 1.30
N ARG A 371 -15.19 14.84 2.56
CA ARG A 371 -16.01 14.63 3.77
C ARG A 371 -17.46 15.14 3.67
N GLY A 372 -17.72 16.08 2.76
CA GLY A 372 -19.02 16.73 2.60
C GLY A 372 -19.43 17.54 3.83
N ASN A 373 -20.69 18.01 3.85
CA ASN A 373 -21.37 18.49 5.05
C ASN A 373 -22.51 17.52 5.40
N ASP A 374 -22.64 17.19 6.69
CA ASP A 374 -23.63 16.49 7.54
C ASP A 374 -24.66 15.49 6.98
N THR A 375 -24.90 15.34 5.68
CA THR A 375 -25.92 14.40 5.17
C THR A 375 -25.57 13.57 3.94
N VAL A 376 -24.58 13.92 3.10
CA VAL A 376 -24.02 13.03 2.05
C VAL A 376 -22.61 13.52 1.72
N GLY A 377 -21.64 12.61 1.61
CA GLY A 377 -20.28 12.91 1.14
C GLY A 377 -20.27 13.39 -0.30
N ALA A 378 -19.29 14.23 -0.60
CA ALA A 378 -19.10 14.77 -1.93
C ALA A 378 -18.09 13.89 -2.68
N THR A 379 -18.30 12.56 -2.75
CA THR A 379 -17.41 11.71 -3.56
C THR A 379 -17.42 12.23 -4.99
N GLN A 380 -16.22 12.49 -5.53
CA GLN A 380 -16.05 13.06 -6.86
C GLN A 380 -15.49 12.02 -7.83
N PRO A 381 -15.75 12.18 -9.14
CA PRO A 381 -15.08 11.37 -10.16
C PRO A 381 -13.56 11.40 -10.02
N GLY A 382 -12.93 10.24 -10.25
CA GLY A 382 -11.48 10.09 -10.22
C GLY A 382 -10.87 9.80 -8.84
N ARG A 383 -11.67 9.62 -7.79
CA ARG A 383 -11.19 9.03 -6.52
C ARG A 383 -10.90 7.53 -6.74
N PRO A 384 -9.66 7.07 -6.55
CA PRO A 384 -9.26 5.75 -7.01
C PRO A 384 -9.66 4.63 -6.06
N ILE A 385 -10.01 3.48 -6.63
CA ILE A 385 -9.98 2.16 -5.99
C ILE A 385 -8.50 1.75 -5.91
N PRO A 386 -7.92 1.55 -4.72
CA PRO A 386 -6.51 1.19 -4.55
C PRO A 386 -6.17 -0.22 -5.04
N PHE A 387 -7.13 -1.17 -4.99
CA PHE A 387 -6.87 -2.55 -5.37
C PHE A 387 -7.97 -3.12 -6.26
N GLN A 388 -7.72 -3.09 -7.56
CA GLN A 388 -8.63 -3.62 -8.58
C GLN A 388 -8.06 -4.90 -9.20
N LEU A 389 -8.81 -6.01 -9.10
CA LEU A 389 -8.63 -7.17 -9.96
C LEU A 389 -9.56 -7.05 -11.17
N TRP A 390 -9.03 -7.07 -12.39
CA TRP A 390 -9.85 -6.86 -13.59
C TRP A 390 -9.47 -7.85 -14.69
N ASN A 391 -10.47 -8.56 -15.21
CA ASN A 391 -10.29 -9.58 -16.24
C ASN A 391 -9.31 -10.64 -15.73
N VAL A 392 -9.69 -11.31 -14.63
CA VAL A 392 -8.83 -12.27 -13.94
C VAL A 392 -9.48 -13.64 -13.81
N SER A 393 -8.66 -14.68 -13.75
CA SER A 393 -9.11 -16.04 -13.49
C SER A 393 -8.11 -16.83 -12.65
N ASP A 394 -8.59 -17.68 -11.73
CA ASP A 394 -7.76 -18.44 -10.77
C ASP A 394 -6.85 -17.50 -9.96
N VAL A 395 -7.46 -16.77 -9.02
CA VAL A 395 -6.75 -15.83 -8.15
C VAL A 395 -6.81 -16.30 -6.72
N THR A 396 -5.66 -16.33 -6.05
CA THR A 396 -5.57 -16.53 -4.60
C THR A 396 -4.93 -15.33 -3.94
N ILE A 397 -5.59 -14.77 -2.93
CA ILE A 397 -5.11 -13.66 -2.09
C ILE A 397 -5.10 -14.14 -0.64
N LYS A 398 -3.95 -14.06 0.03
CA LYS A 398 -3.78 -14.52 1.41
C LYS A 398 -3.03 -13.52 2.28
N ASN A 399 -3.38 -13.46 3.56
CA ASN A 399 -2.63 -12.72 4.58
C ASN A 399 -2.33 -11.27 4.18
N PHE A 400 -3.30 -10.63 3.52
CA PHE A 400 -3.13 -9.37 2.83
C PHE A 400 -4.01 -8.29 3.45
N HIS A 401 -3.53 -7.06 3.47
CA HIS A 401 -4.30 -5.94 4.00
C HIS A 401 -4.51 -4.82 2.99
N VAL A 402 -5.61 -4.07 3.14
CA VAL A 402 -5.79 -2.76 2.51
C VAL A 402 -6.14 -1.76 3.60
N VAL A 403 -5.23 -0.85 3.91
CA VAL A 403 -5.42 0.22 4.88
C VAL A 403 -5.58 1.55 4.19
N GLN A 404 -6.34 2.44 4.82
CA GLN A 404 -6.70 3.76 4.31
C GLN A 404 -7.07 3.78 2.82
N PRO A 405 -7.99 2.92 2.35
CA PRO A 405 -8.37 2.90 0.95
C PRO A 405 -8.98 4.23 0.54
N GLN A 406 -8.60 4.78 -0.62
CA GLN A 406 -9.17 6.04 -1.07
C GLN A 406 -10.67 5.84 -1.33
N LEU A 407 -11.09 4.88 -2.15
CA LEU A 407 -12.49 4.50 -2.36
C LEU A 407 -12.75 3.06 -1.86
N TRP A 408 -13.43 2.22 -2.65
CA TRP A 408 -13.60 0.79 -2.38
C TRP A 408 -12.25 0.11 -2.21
N ALA A 409 -12.04 -0.61 -1.12
CA ALA A 409 -10.74 -1.15 -0.78
C ALA A 409 -10.30 -2.25 -1.75
N ILE A 410 -11.15 -3.26 -1.94
CA ILE A 410 -10.90 -4.41 -2.82
C ILE A 410 -12.08 -4.52 -3.78
N ASN A 411 -11.80 -4.46 -5.08
CA ASN A 411 -12.82 -4.69 -6.11
C ASN A 411 -12.34 -5.73 -7.12
N MET A 412 -13.26 -6.58 -7.56
CA MET A 412 -13.06 -7.48 -8.68
C MET A 412 -14.15 -7.31 -9.72
N MET A 413 -13.71 -7.19 -10.98
CA MET A 413 -14.58 -7.02 -12.13
C MET A 413 -14.21 -7.99 -13.24
N ASN A 414 -15.21 -8.67 -13.78
CA ASN A 414 -15.03 -9.72 -14.78
C ASN A 414 -13.98 -10.75 -14.30
N ALA A 415 -14.30 -11.39 -13.17
CA ALA A 415 -13.39 -12.25 -12.43
C ALA A 415 -13.98 -13.65 -12.23
N THR A 416 -13.17 -14.69 -12.26
CA THR A 416 -13.63 -16.08 -12.04
C THR A 416 -12.66 -16.85 -11.16
N ASP A 417 -13.19 -17.70 -10.27
CA ASP A 417 -12.41 -18.58 -9.39
C ASP A 417 -11.47 -17.78 -8.48
N ILE A 418 -12.06 -17.09 -7.50
CA ILE A 418 -11.37 -16.21 -6.57
C ILE A 418 -11.39 -16.82 -5.18
N VAL A 419 -10.20 -16.93 -4.57
CA VAL A 419 -10.03 -17.32 -3.17
C VAL A 419 -9.33 -16.19 -2.43
N ALA A 420 -10.02 -15.60 -1.45
CA ALA A 420 -9.48 -14.56 -0.58
C ALA A 420 -9.58 -15.04 0.87
N ASP A 421 -8.44 -15.19 1.55
CA ASP A 421 -8.36 -15.73 2.90
C ASP A 421 -7.47 -14.88 3.81
N ASN A 422 -7.92 -14.65 5.04
CA ASN A 422 -7.20 -13.84 6.04
C ASN A 422 -6.89 -12.44 5.50
N ILE A 423 -7.96 -11.68 5.22
CA ILE A 423 -7.90 -10.34 4.63
C ILE A 423 -8.32 -9.31 5.67
N TYR A 424 -7.57 -8.22 5.77
CA TYR A 424 -7.85 -7.10 6.66
C TYR A 424 -8.06 -5.81 5.89
N VAL A 425 -9.19 -5.13 6.10
CA VAL A 425 -9.46 -3.80 5.54
C VAL A 425 -9.71 -2.80 6.66
N ASN A 426 -9.03 -1.66 6.62
CA ASN A 426 -9.25 -0.58 7.58
C ASN A 426 -9.26 0.79 6.93
N ALA A 427 -10.38 1.49 7.03
CA ALA A 427 -10.50 2.91 6.75
C ALA A 427 -10.85 3.66 8.03
N THR A 428 -9.98 4.57 8.47
CA THR A 428 -10.21 5.39 9.65
C THR A 428 -9.71 6.80 9.44
N SER A 429 -10.53 7.79 9.78
CA SER A 429 -10.09 9.18 9.88
C SER A 429 -10.03 9.59 11.35
N PRO A 430 -8.84 9.80 11.93
CA PRO A 430 -8.70 10.23 13.32
C PRO A 430 -9.16 11.69 13.52
N GLU A 431 -9.24 12.47 12.45
CA GLU A 431 -9.73 13.85 12.48
C GLU A 431 -11.27 13.95 12.41
N ALA A 432 -11.95 12.88 11.98
CA ALA A 432 -13.40 12.85 11.91
C ALA A 432 -14.03 13.00 13.30
N PRO A 433 -14.94 13.98 13.50
CA PRO A 433 -15.64 14.11 14.77
C PRO A 433 -16.52 12.88 15.06
N PRO A 434 -16.76 12.53 16.34
CA PRO A 434 -17.64 11.41 16.70
C PRO A 434 -19.01 11.52 16.04
N GLY A 435 -19.46 10.43 15.42
CA GLY A 435 -20.75 10.36 14.71
C GLY A 435 -20.72 10.87 13.26
N TYR A 436 -19.59 11.37 12.76
CA TYR A 436 -19.42 11.78 11.37
C TYR A 436 -18.69 10.71 10.58
N ASN A 437 -19.17 10.45 9.37
CA ASN A 437 -18.52 9.53 8.44
C ASN A 437 -17.72 10.32 7.40
N TRP A 438 -16.41 10.44 7.61
CA TRP A 438 -15.52 11.03 6.60
C TRP A 438 -14.97 9.98 5.63
N VAL A 439 -14.85 8.72 6.08
CA VAL A 439 -14.35 7.59 5.28
C VAL A 439 -15.43 6.98 4.39
N GLN A 440 -16.22 7.83 3.73
CA GLN A 440 -17.37 7.39 2.93
C GLN A 440 -16.94 6.61 1.69
N ASN A 441 -17.79 5.68 1.24
CA ASN A 441 -17.55 4.80 0.09
C ASN A 441 -16.23 4.01 0.19
N THR A 442 -15.82 3.67 1.41
CA THR A 442 -14.68 2.79 1.67
C THR A 442 -15.12 1.34 1.80
N ASP A 443 -15.95 0.88 0.86
CA ASP A 443 -16.47 -0.49 0.84
C ASP A 443 -15.32 -1.52 0.94
N GLY A 444 -15.50 -2.57 1.75
CA GLY A 444 -14.43 -3.52 2.04
C GLY A 444 -14.09 -4.45 0.86
N PHE A 445 -15.04 -5.31 0.50
CA PHE A 445 -14.87 -6.31 -0.56
C PHE A 445 -16.02 -6.26 -1.57
N ASN A 446 -15.71 -5.90 -2.82
CA ASN A 446 -16.68 -5.72 -3.89
C ASN A 446 -16.52 -6.76 -4.99
N THR A 447 -17.64 -7.21 -5.56
CA THR A 447 -17.66 -8.10 -6.73
C THR A 447 -18.62 -7.54 -7.78
N MET A 448 -18.23 -7.59 -9.05
CA MET A 448 -19.10 -7.29 -10.18
C MET A 448 -18.73 -8.20 -11.34
N ASP A 449 -19.70 -8.71 -12.08
CA ASP A 449 -19.42 -9.64 -13.21
C ASP A 449 -18.51 -10.80 -12.77
N THR A 450 -18.70 -11.31 -11.55
CA THR A 450 -17.75 -12.20 -10.90
C THR A 450 -18.38 -13.55 -10.57
N ARG A 451 -17.62 -14.64 -10.75
CA ARG A 451 -18.11 -16.00 -10.50
C ARG A 451 -17.17 -16.80 -9.59
N ASN A 452 -17.75 -17.65 -8.74
CA ASN A 452 -17.02 -18.59 -7.87
C ASN A 452 -16.05 -17.86 -6.94
N VAL A 453 -16.59 -17.21 -5.92
CA VAL A 453 -15.80 -16.47 -4.93
C VAL A 453 -15.86 -17.17 -3.58
N HIS A 454 -14.70 -17.38 -2.98
CA HIS A 454 -14.54 -17.84 -1.61
C HIS A 454 -13.84 -16.76 -0.79
N LEU A 455 -14.56 -16.12 0.12
CA LEU A 455 -14.02 -15.13 1.06
C LEU A 455 -14.07 -15.71 2.47
N THR A 456 -12.89 -15.96 3.07
CA THR A 456 -12.79 -16.52 4.42
C THR A 456 -11.92 -15.67 5.33
N ASN A 457 -12.25 -15.62 6.62
CA ASN A 457 -11.46 -14.91 7.63
C ASN A 457 -11.23 -13.44 7.25
N PHE A 458 -12.32 -12.70 7.06
CA PHE A 458 -12.28 -11.31 6.62
C PHE A 458 -12.63 -10.37 7.76
N VAL A 459 -11.80 -9.36 7.99
CA VAL A 459 -12.04 -8.32 8.99
C VAL A 459 -12.05 -6.97 8.29
N TYR A 460 -13.16 -6.25 8.45
CA TYR A 460 -13.36 -4.92 7.90
C TYR A 460 -13.66 -3.92 9.00
N GLN A 461 -13.01 -2.77 8.93
CA GLN A 461 -13.42 -1.55 9.61
C GLN A 461 -13.47 -0.39 8.62
N GLY A 462 -14.62 0.26 8.43
CA GLY A 462 -14.71 1.35 7.45
C GLY A 462 -16.00 2.15 7.52
N GLY A 463 -16.28 2.92 6.47
CA GLY A 463 -17.40 3.87 6.41
C GLY A 463 -18.62 3.41 5.63
N ASP A 464 -18.52 2.32 4.88
CA ASP A 464 -19.57 1.86 3.99
C ASP A 464 -19.77 0.34 4.06
N ASP A 465 -20.22 -0.30 2.99
CA ASP A 465 -20.49 -1.73 2.91
C ASP A 465 -19.24 -2.57 3.23
N CYS A 466 -19.34 -3.48 4.19
CA CYS A 466 -18.27 -4.41 4.57
C CYS A 466 -17.96 -5.37 3.42
N VAL A 467 -19.01 -5.94 2.84
CA VAL A 467 -18.97 -6.73 1.60
C VAL A 467 -20.11 -6.21 0.74
N ALA A 468 -19.87 -5.98 -0.55
CA ALA A 468 -20.89 -5.57 -1.50
C ALA A 468 -20.85 -6.43 -2.77
N ILE A 469 -21.90 -7.22 -2.97
CA ILE A 469 -22.06 -8.07 -4.15
C ILE A 469 -22.87 -7.30 -5.19
N LYS A 470 -22.20 -6.79 -6.22
CA LYS A 470 -22.78 -5.95 -7.30
C LYS A 470 -23.26 -6.83 -8.47
N PRO A 471 -23.90 -6.24 -9.51
CA PRO A 471 -24.52 -6.96 -10.63
C PRO A 471 -23.71 -8.10 -11.24
N ARG A 472 -24.44 -9.13 -11.69
CA ARG A 472 -23.94 -10.28 -12.47
C ARG A 472 -22.86 -11.07 -11.73
N SER A 473 -23.05 -11.20 -10.43
CA SER A 473 -22.19 -11.99 -9.55
C SER A 473 -22.88 -13.29 -9.13
N TYR A 474 -22.18 -14.41 -9.24
CA TYR A 474 -22.76 -15.75 -9.05
C TYR A 474 -21.83 -16.65 -8.23
N ASN A 475 -22.40 -17.50 -7.37
CA ASN A 475 -21.67 -18.48 -6.55
C ASN A 475 -20.65 -17.78 -5.62
N PHE A 476 -21.16 -17.05 -4.64
CA PHE A 476 -20.34 -16.42 -3.59
C PHE A 476 -20.49 -17.20 -2.28
N TYR A 477 -19.36 -17.56 -1.69
CA TYR A 477 -19.28 -18.15 -0.36
C TYR A 477 -18.43 -17.27 0.55
N GLY A 478 -19.06 -16.73 1.60
CA GLY A 478 -18.40 -15.98 2.68
C GLY A 478 -18.43 -16.78 3.98
N HIS A 479 -17.30 -16.88 4.68
CA HIS A 479 -17.26 -17.50 6.01
C HIS A 479 -16.34 -16.78 6.99
N ASN A 480 -16.77 -16.63 8.24
CA ASN A 480 -16.02 -15.95 9.30
C ASN A 480 -15.68 -14.50 8.91
N ILE A 481 -16.71 -13.66 8.80
CA ILE A 481 -16.61 -12.23 8.43
C ILE A 481 -16.88 -11.37 9.66
N THR A 482 -16.01 -10.41 9.95
CA THR A 482 -16.22 -9.40 11.00
C THR A 482 -16.31 -8.01 10.37
N CYS A 483 -17.44 -7.34 10.58
CA CYS A 483 -17.69 -5.99 10.08
C CYS A 483 -17.79 -5.02 11.26
N ILE A 484 -16.88 -4.03 11.31
CA ILE A 484 -16.81 -3.01 12.35
C ILE A 484 -17.15 -1.66 11.71
N SER A 485 -18.26 -1.04 12.12
CA SER A 485 -18.79 0.18 11.49
C SER A 485 -19.27 0.00 10.04
N GLY A 486 -19.82 1.06 9.45
CA GLY A 486 -20.21 1.11 8.03
C GLY A 486 -21.68 0.76 7.78
N ASN A 487 -21.98 0.05 6.70
CA ASN A 487 -23.37 -0.24 6.27
C ASN A 487 -23.79 -1.71 6.40
N GLY A 488 -22.84 -2.61 6.70
CA GLY A 488 -23.07 -4.05 6.82
C GLY A 488 -22.73 -4.82 5.54
N ILE A 489 -23.31 -6.01 5.40
CA ILE A 489 -23.10 -6.87 4.22
C ILE A 489 -24.22 -6.62 3.19
N ALA A 490 -23.87 -6.13 2.00
CA ALA A 490 -24.81 -5.74 0.96
C ALA A 490 -24.85 -6.72 -0.22
N ILE A 491 -26.06 -7.05 -0.66
CA ILE A 491 -26.32 -7.47 -2.04
C ILE A 491 -26.81 -6.23 -2.78
N GLY A 492 -25.93 -5.60 -3.56
CA GLY A 492 -26.21 -4.45 -4.39
C GLY A 492 -25.41 -3.16 -4.09
N SER A 493 -25.87 -2.00 -4.57
CA SER A 493 -27.17 -1.82 -5.22
C SER A 493 -27.28 -2.48 -6.59
N LEU A 494 -28.44 -3.08 -6.86
CA LEU A 494 -28.76 -3.72 -8.13
C LEU A 494 -29.86 -2.94 -8.87
N GLY A 495 -29.90 -3.05 -10.19
CA GLY A 495 -30.92 -2.38 -11.01
C GLY A 495 -30.68 -0.88 -11.25
N GLN A 496 -29.50 -0.36 -10.88
CA GLN A 496 -29.16 1.07 -11.01
C GLN A 496 -29.09 1.55 -12.47
N TYR A 497 -28.76 0.65 -13.40
CA TYR A 497 -28.56 0.93 -14.81
C TYR A 497 -29.38 -0.04 -15.66
N LEU A 498 -29.73 0.37 -16.88
CA LEU A 498 -30.55 -0.36 -17.85
C LEU A 498 -29.83 -1.61 -18.42
N THR A 499 -29.46 -2.52 -17.53
CA THR A 499 -28.76 -3.77 -17.79
C THR A 499 -29.26 -4.84 -16.82
N ASP A 500 -29.05 -6.10 -17.15
CA ASP A 500 -29.25 -7.20 -16.20
C ASP A 500 -28.37 -6.99 -14.96
N ALA A 501 -29.00 -7.07 -13.79
CA ALA A 501 -28.39 -6.87 -12.49
C ALA A 501 -28.55 -8.09 -11.57
N SER A 502 -28.73 -9.27 -12.15
CA SER A 502 -28.97 -10.51 -11.40
C SER A 502 -27.81 -10.90 -10.49
N VAL A 503 -28.12 -11.48 -9.34
CA VAL A 503 -27.18 -12.07 -8.39
C VAL A 503 -27.76 -13.39 -7.87
N GLU A 504 -26.99 -14.47 -7.90
CA GLU A 504 -27.48 -15.80 -7.53
C GLU A 504 -26.48 -16.61 -6.72
N ASN A 505 -27.00 -17.52 -5.90
CA ASN A 505 -26.22 -18.51 -5.16
C ASN A 505 -25.19 -17.84 -4.23
N VAL A 506 -25.68 -17.11 -3.23
CA VAL A 506 -24.83 -16.48 -2.20
C VAL A 506 -25.06 -17.18 -0.88
N VAL A 507 -23.97 -17.60 -0.25
CA VAL A 507 -23.96 -18.10 1.12
C VAL A 507 -23.00 -17.26 1.93
N ILE A 508 -23.48 -16.69 3.03
CA ILE A 508 -22.65 -16.00 4.02
C ILE A 508 -22.94 -16.63 5.37
N ASP A 509 -21.92 -17.23 5.96
CA ASP A 509 -22.02 -18.04 7.15
C ASP A 509 -21.03 -17.59 8.23
N HIS A 510 -21.47 -17.44 9.47
CA HIS A 510 -20.66 -16.92 10.57
C HIS A 510 -20.18 -15.48 10.30
N ALA A 511 -21.05 -14.51 10.57
CA ALA A 511 -20.71 -13.09 10.50
C ALA A 511 -20.94 -12.37 11.84
N THR A 512 -19.99 -11.53 12.23
CA THR A 512 -20.08 -10.67 13.42
C THR A 512 -20.16 -9.21 12.99
N ILE A 513 -21.23 -8.53 13.41
CA ILE A 513 -21.55 -7.17 12.99
C ILE A 513 -21.46 -6.25 14.21
N ILE A 514 -20.55 -5.28 14.19
CA ILE A 514 -20.16 -4.50 15.37
C ILE A 514 -20.32 -3.00 15.09
N LYS A 515 -21.13 -2.33 15.91
CA LYS A 515 -21.10 -0.88 16.04
C LYS A 515 -19.80 -0.50 16.72
N GLY A 516 -18.90 0.14 15.99
CA GLY A 516 -17.55 0.46 16.46
C GLY A 516 -16.87 1.48 15.58
N GLY A 517 -15.54 1.57 15.70
CA GLY A 517 -14.73 2.55 14.97
C GLY A 517 -15.00 4.01 15.40
N ALA A 518 -14.29 4.96 14.76
CA ALA A 518 -14.43 6.39 15.05
C ALA A 518 -15.82 6.95 14.74
N GLN A 519 -16.51 6.36 13.75
CA GLN A 519 -17.87 6.76 13.36
C GLN A 519 -18.92 6.31 14.38
N GLY A 520 -18.68 5.18 15.06
CA GLY A 520 -19.60 4.61 16.03
C GLY A 520 -20.98 4.29 15.44
N ASN A 521 -21.06 3.78 14.21
CA ASN A 521 -22.33 3.51 13.52
C ASN A 521 -22.22 2.29 12.61
N ILE A 522 -23.21 1.39 12.62
CA ILE A 522 -23.36 0.38 11.58
C ILE A 522 -24.82 0.25 11.11
N GLY A 523 -25.03 0.29 9.80
CA GLY A 523 -26.35 0.32 9.17
C GLY A 523 -27.15 -0.96 9.37
N ASN A 524 -26.73 -2.05 8.73
CA ASN A 524 -27.47 -3.31 8.72
C ASN A 524 -26.56 -4.46 9.16
N GLY A 525 -27.15 -5.61 9.53
CA GLY A 525 -26.39 -6.85 9.62
C GLY A 525 -26.04 -7.36 8.21
N ALA A 526 -27.10 -7.67 7.45
CA ALA A 526 -27.00 -7.96 6.02
C ALA A 526 -28.26 -7.43 5.33
N TYR A 527 -28.12 -6.99 4.09
CA TYR A 527 -29.23 -6.40 3.38
C TYR A 527 -29.15 -6.54 1.86
N ILE A 528 -30.33 -6.66 1.22
CA ILE A 528 -30.48 -6.66 -0.23
C ILE A 528 -31.06 -5.31 -0.64
N LYS A 529 -30.38 -4.59 -1.53
CA LYS A 529 -30.79 -3.26 -1.98
C LYS A 529 -30.89 -3.20 -3.51
N THR A 530 -32.08 -2.95 -4.03
CA THR A 530 -32.31 -2.72 -5.46
C THR A 530 -32.89 -1.34 -5.72
N TRP A 531 -32.64 -0.82 -6.91
CA TRP A 531 -33.17 0.44 -7.40
C TRP A 531 -34.63 0.30 -7.82
N VAL A 532 -35.33 1.43 -7.77
CA VAL A 532 -36.64 1.61 -8.40
C VAL A 532 -36.57 1.33 -9.92
N GLY A 533 -37.71 0.98 -10.52
CA GLY A 533 -37.80 0.68 -11.95
C GLY A 533 -37.97 1.93 -12.83
N GLU A 534 -38.25 3.08 -12.22
CA GLU A 534 -38.27 4.36 -12.93
C GLU A 534 -36.87 4.96 -13.04
N LEU A 535 -36.61 5.65 -14.15
CA LEU A 535 -35.44 6.52 -14.27
C LEU A 535 -35.65 7.76 -13.40
N VAL A 536 -34.94 7.84 -12.29
CA VAL A 536 -34.98 8.94 -11.32
C VAL A 536 -33.68 9.72 -11.35
N SER A 537 -33.77 11.05 -11.27
CA SER A 537 -32.60 11.92 -11.11
C SER A 537 -32.36 12.17 -9.62
N GLY A 538 -31.15 11.89 -9.15
CA GLY A 538 -30.64 12.28 -7.84
C GLY A 538 -29.97 13.67 -7.82
N GLY A 539 -29.99 14.40 -8.93
CA GLY A 539 -29.51 15.78 -9.05
C GLY A 539 -27.99 15.90 -8.91
N ASP A 540 -27.52 16.88 -8.15
CA ASP A 540 -26.07 17.13 -7.93
C ASP A 540 -25.33 15.96 -7.24
N ARG A 541 -26.07 14.94 -6.78
CA ARG A 541 -25.54 13.72 -6.14
C ARG A 541 -25.35 12.54 -7.10
N ASP A 542 -25.57 12.73 -8.40
CA ASP A 542 -25.53 11.68 -9.45
C ASP A 542 -24.16 11.52 -10.14
N TYR A 543 -23.05 11.83 -9.48
CA TYR A 543 -21.72 11.70 -10.12
C TYR A 543 -21.47 10.27 -10.65
N GLU A 544 -22.02 9.26 -9.96
CA GLU A 544 -21.90 7.83 -10.32
C GLU A 544 -22.45 7.50 -11.72
N SER A 545 -23.40 8.28 -12.23
CA SER A 545 -23.98 8.08 -13.56
C SER A 545 -23.63 9.20 -14.52
N ASN A 546 -22.55 9.95 -14.24
CA ASN A 546 -22.20 11.16 -14.97
C ASN A 546 -23.42 12.11 -15.08
N TYR A 547 -24.13 12.26 -13.95
CA TYR A 547 -25.31 13.11 -13.79
C TYR A 547 -26.50 12.73 -14.67
N GLN A 548 -26.57 11.48 -15.16
CA GLN A 548 -27.74 10.95 -15.87
C GLN A 548 -28.73 10.28 -14.90
N PRO A 549 -30.04 10.28 -15.21
CA PRO A 549 -31.02 9.51 -14.44
C PRO A 549 -30.67 8.02 -14.32
N ARG A 550 -31.02 7.42 -13.18
CA ARG A 550 -30.69 6.04 -12.79
C ARG A 550 -31.95 5.26 -12.42
N GLY A 551 -31.89 3.94 -12.48
CA GLY A 551 -33.02 3.04 -12.24
C GLY A 551 -33.45 2.29 -13.51
N GLY A 552 -34.46 1.43 -13.39
CA GLY A 552 -35.00 0.65 -14.51
C GLY A 552 -34.14 -0.55 -14.95
N GLY A 553 -33.06 -0.85 -14.22
CA GLY A 553 -32.39 -2.13 -14.39
C GLY A 553 -33.24 -3.30 -13.89
N TRP A 554 -33.05 -4.46 -14.49
CA TRP A 554 -33.86 -5.66 -14.27
C TRP A 554 -32.99 -6.87 -13.91
N GLY A 555 -33.63 -7.95 -13.51
CA GLY A 555 -32.96 -9.20 -13.14
C GLY A 555 -33.54 -9.80 -11.87
N HIS A 556 -32.80 -10.70 -11.23
CA HIS A 556 -33.27 -11.36 -10.02
C HIS A 556 -32.19 -11.54 -8.96
N VAL A 557 -32.62 -11.58 -7.71
CA VAL A 557 -31.81 -12.00 -6.56
C VAL A 557 -32.43 -13.28 -6.02
N THR A 558 -31.73 -14.40 -6.15
CA THR A 558 -32.28 -15.69 -5.70
C THR A 558 -31.24 -16.66 -5.17
N ASN A 559 -31.69 -17.56 -4.30
CA ASN A 559 -30.86 -18.54 -3.60
C ASN A 559 -29.80 -17.88 -2.72
N MET A 560 -30.27 -17.19 -1.69
CA MET A 560 -29.44 -16.46 -0.71
C MET A 560 -29.56 -17.13 0.66
N LEU A 561 -28.44 -17.40 1.32
CA LEU A 561 -28.39 -17.87 2.70
C LEU A 561 -27.46 -16.98 3.54
N PHE A 562 -28.02 -16.33 4.55
CA PHE A 562 -27.29 -15.61 5.58
C PHE A 562 -27.46 -16.32 6.92
N SER A 563 -26.45 -17.09 7.33
CA SER A 563 -26.52 -17.97 8.51
C SER A 563 -25.52 -17.62 9.61
N ASN A 564 -25.93 -17.84 10.87
CA ASN A 564 -25.07 -17.73 12.05
C ASN A 564 -24.51 -16.31 12.25
N PHE A 565 -25.39 -15.31 12.28
CA PHE A 565 -25.02 -13.91 12.48
C PHE A 565 -25.10 -13.51 13.96
N VAL A 566 -24.12 -12.75 14.42
CA VAL A 566 -24.08 -12.11 15.73
C VAL A 566 -24.06 -10.59 15.54
N ILE A 567 -25.08 -9.91 16.06
CA ILE A 567 -25.28 -8.47 15.89
C ILE A 567 -24.99 -7.72 17.19
N HIS A 568 -24.14 -6.70 17.12
CA HIS A 568 -23.77 -5.83 18.23
C HIS A 568 -23.97 -4.36 17.83
N GLY A 569 -25.22 -3.90 17.85
CA GLY A 569 -25.56 -2.49 17.67
C GLY A 569 -25.77 -2.05 16.21
N ALA A 570 -26.21 -2.92 15.31
CA ALA A 570 -26.67 -2.48 13.99
C ALA A 570 -28.00 -1.74 14.06
N LYS A 571 -28.25 -0.80 13.15
CA LYS A 571 -29.56 -0.11 13.07
C LYS A 571 -30.67 -1.04 12.59
N ASN A 572 -30.37 -1.97 11.69
CA ASN A 572 -31.29 -3.04 11.27
C ASN A 572 -30.59 -4.41 11.32
N GLY A 573 -31.38 -5.47 11.44
CA GLY A 573 -30.89 -6.84 11.30
C GLY A 573 -30.75 -7.26 9.84
N GLY A 574 -31.62 -8.16 9.39
CA GLY A 574 -31.68 -8.65 8.01
C GLY A 574 -32.75 -7.89 7.21
N ALA A 575 -32.34 -7.16 6.17
CA ALA A 575 -33.23 -6.24 5.46
C ALA A 575 -33.28 -6.46 3.93
N ILE A 576 -34.41 -6.12 3.31
CA ILE A 576 -34.64 -6.11 1.87
C ILE A 576 -35.31 -4.78 1.52
N THR A 577 -34.76 -4.04 0.57
CA THR A 577 -35.37 -2.83 0.01
C THR A 577 -35.23 -2.80 -1.50
N GLN A 578 -36.33 -2.51 -2.20
CA GLN A 578 -36.34 -2.35 -3.66
C GLN A 578 -36.59 -0.90 -4.10
N ASN A 579 -36.28 0.08 -3.24
CA ASN A 579 -36.63 1.48 -3.47
C ASN A 579 -35.43 2.42 -3.52
N SER A 580 -34.21 1.89 -3.72
CA SER A 580 -33.01 2.74 -3.83
C SER A 580 -33.17 3.77 -4.94
N GLY A 581 -32.71 5.01 -4.72
CA GLY A 581 -32.84 6.12 -5.65
C GLY A 581 -34.04 7.04 -5.40
N ASP A 582 -35.23 6.48 -5.12
CA ASP A 582 -36.44 7.26 -4.80
C ASP A 582 -37.42 6.43 -3.94
N ASN A 583 -37.48 6.74 -2.64
CA ASN A 583 -38.44 6.15 -1.70
C ASN A 583 -39.81 6.85 -1.70
N GLY A 584 -40.04 7.80 -2.60
CA GLY A 584 -41.26 8.58 -2.73
C GLY A 584 -42.10 8.14 -3.92
N THR A 585 -42.03 8.89 -5.02
CA THR A 585 -42.94 8.77 -6.16
C THR A 585 -42.78 7.47 -6.95
N ALA A 586 -41.55 6.98 -7.07
CA ALA A 586 -41.23 5.74 -7.76
C ALA A 586 -41.14 4.52 -6.83
N ALA A 587 -41.52 4.64 -5.56
CA ALA A 587 -41.48 3.50 -4.64
C ALA A 587 -42.42 2.38 -5.12
N GLY A 588 -41.97 1.13 -4.98
CA GLY A 588 -42.70 -0.07 -5.40
C GLY A 588 -42.58 -0.38 -6.90
N THR A 589 -41.76 0.34 -7.65
CA THR A 589 -41.64 0.17 -9.11
C THR A 589 -40.50 -0.73 -9.57
N SER A 590 -39.66 -1.28 -8.67
CA SER A 590 -38.49 -2.06 -9.08
C SER A 590 -38.82 -3.20 -10.03
N ASP A 591 -38.02 -3.32 -11.09
CA ASP A 591 -38.12 -4.40 -12.08
C ASP A 591 -37.26 -5.63 -11.71
N MET A 592 -36.68 -5.61 -10.50
CA MET A 592 -35.96 -6.75 -9.93
C MET A 592 -36.93 -7.71 -9.23
N LEU A 593 -36.72 -9.02 -9.38
CA LEU A 593 -37.41 -10.05 -8.60
C LEU A 593 -36.52 -10.58 -7.47
N ILE A 594 -37.01 -10.61 -6.24
CA ILE A 594 -36.29 -11.18 -5.10
C ILE A 594 -37.03 -12.43 -4.61
N SER A 595 -36.32 -13.56 -4.50
CA SER A 595 -36.91 -14.81 -4.03
C SER A 595 -35.92 -15.73 -3.33
N ASN A 596 -36.40 -16.72 -2.58
CA ASN A 596 -35.56 -17.78 -1.99
C ASN A 596 -34.40 -17.21 -1.14
N VAL A 597 -34.75 -16.37 -0.17
CA VAL A 597 -33.79 -15.74 0.77
C VAL A 597 -33.99 -16.31 2.16
N VAL A 598 -32.91 -16.72 2.82
CA VAL A 598 -32.96 -17.26 4.17
C VAL A 598 -32.03 -16.48 5.10
N PHE A 599 -32.57 -15.92 6.17
CA PHE A 599 -31.85 -15.39 7.32
C PHE A 599 -31.99 -16.41 8.47
N ALA A 600 -30.92 -17.15 8.79
CA ALA A 600 -30.97 -18.26 9.74
C ALA A 600 -30.00 -18.09 10.92
N ASN A 601 -30.47 -18.36 12.15
CA ASN A 601 -29.67 -18.30 13.38
C ASN A 601 -29.02 -16.91 13.60
N TRP A 602 -29.86 -15.90 13.83
CA TRP A 602 -29.42 -14.53 14.10
C TRP A 602 -29.65 -14.20 15.57
N THR A 603 -28.62 -13.69 16.24
CA THR A 603 -28.66 -13.34 17.67
C THR A 603 -27.97 -12.00 17.94
N GLY A 604 -28.24 -11.41 19.10
CA GLY A 604 -27.60 -10.17 19.52
C GLY A 604 -28.61 -9.02 19.67
N TYR A 605 -28.17 -7.79 19.45
CA TYR A 605 -28.95 -6.58 19.73
C TYR A 605 -28.72 -5.46 18.69
N LEU A 606 -29.73 -4.61 18.54
CA LEU A 606 -29.73 -3.42 17.68
C LEU A 606 -29.30 -2.16 18.44
N ASP A 607 -29.23 -1.03 17.74
CA ASP A 607 -28.87 0.29 18.30
C ASP A 607 -30.09 1.14 18.65
N ASP A 608 -30.83 0.73 19.68
CA ASP A 608 -32.08 1.36 20.11
C ASP A 608 -33.09 1.43 18.95
N ARG A 609 -33.37 0.27 18.35
CA ARG A 609 -34.29 0.10 17.22
C ARG A 609 -35.27 -1.02 17.48
N ASP A 610 -36.49 -0.87 16.97
CA ASP A 610 -37.61 -1.79 17.18
C ASP A 610 -37.86 -2.73 16.01
N THR A 611 -37.15 -2.55 14.88
CA THR A 611 -37.34 -3.33 13.66
C THR A 611 -36.09 -4.13 13.32
N ALA A 612 -36.13 -5.45 13.56
CA ALA A 612 -35.02 -6.35 13.29
C ALA A 612 -35.05 -6.93 11.87
N ALA A 613 -36.26 -7.19 11.35
CA ALA A 613 -36.48 -7.66 10.00
C ALA A 613 -37.27 -6.61 9.20
N SER A 614 -36.77 -6.23 8.03
CA SER A 614 -37.45 -5.26 7.17
C SER A 614 -37.50 -5.79 5.75
N VAL A 615 -38.68 -6.02 5.20
CA VAL A 615 -38.88 -6.56 3.84
C VAL A 615 -39.77 -5.60 3.06
N SER A 616 -39.17 -4.72 2.27
CA SER A 616 -39.88 -3.76 1.41
C SER A 616 -39.54 -4.04 -0.05
N CYS A 617 -40.43 -4.73 -0.74
CA CYS A 617 -40.20 -5.24 -2.08
C CYS A 617 -40.82 -4.32 -3.17
N SER A 618 -41.40 -4.88 -4.21
CA SER A 618 -41.96 -4.15 -5.37
C SER A 618 -43.43 -4.51 -5.59
N GLU A 619 -44.26 -3.55 -5.99
CA GLU A 619 -45.64 -3.83 -6.42
C GLU A 619 -45.66 -4.55 -7.76
N ARG A 620 -44.67 -4.30 -8.63
CA ARG A 620 -44.53 -4.94 -9.94
C ARG A 620 -44.04 -6.38 -9.82
N ASN A 621 -43.10 -6.59 -8.91
CA ASN A 621 -42.46 -7.88 -8.67
C ASN A 621 -42.45 -8.17 -7.16
N PRO A 622 -43.59 -8.53 -6.56
CA PRO A 622 -43.63 -8.87 -5.14
C PRO A 622 -42.68 -10.02 -4.83
N CYS A 623 -41.89 -9.88 -3.77
CA CYS A 623 -40.94 -10.91 -3.39
C CYS A 623 -41.61 -12.06 -2.61
N TYR A 624 -41.01 -13.24 -2.68
CA TYR A 624 -41.56 -14.46 -2.06
C TYR A 624 -40.49 -15.44 -1.57
N ASN A 625 -40.91 -16.39 -0.73
CA ASN A 625 -40.03 -17.36 -0.09
C ASN A 625 -38.87 -16.72 0.69
N ILE A 626 -39.19 -15.68 1.47
CA ILE A 626 -38.26 -15.00 2.38
C ILE A 626 -38.43 -15.60 3.77
N ASN A 627 -37.38 -16.23 4.29
CA ASN A 627 -37.45 -17.03 5.52
C ASN A 627 -36.54 -16.44 6.60
N TYR A 628 -37.11 -16.11 7.75
CA TYR A 628 -36.38 -15.81 8.97
C TYR A 628 -36.48 -17.03 9.91
N ARG A 629 -35.37 -17.70 10.20
CA ARG A 629 -35.35 -18.95 11.00
C ARG A 629 -34.45 -18.78 12.20
N ASN A 630 -34.96 -19.05 13.42
CA ASN A 630 -34.22 -18.79 14.66
C ASN A 630 -33.62 -17.38 14.68
N PHE A 631 -34.45 -16.38 14.38
CA PHE A 631 -34.05 -14.99 14.25
C PHE A 631 -34.55 -14.22 15.47
N THR A 632 -33.65 -13.79 16.35
CA THR A 632 -34.00 -13.06 17.56
C THR A 632 -32.95 -12.00 17.85
N LEU A 633 -33.33 -10.74 17.62
CA LEU A 633 -32.53 -9.57 17.98
C LEU A 633 -33.28 -8.75 19.01
N TYR A 634 -32.55 -8.26 20.01
CA TYR A 634 -33.07 -7.34 21.01
C TYR A 634 -32.93 -5.89 20.53
N THR A 635 -33.78 -5.02 21.03
CA THR A 635 -33.78 -3.58 20.71
C THR A 635 -32.47 -2.87 21.08
N SER A 636 -31.81 -3.29 22.17
CA SER A 636 -30.50 -2.79 22.63
C SER A 636 -29.76 -3.79 23.53
N SER A 637 -28.50 -3.52 23.88
CA SER A 637 -27.56 -4.48 24.48
C SER A 637 -27.95 -5.07 25.83
N ASN A 638 -28.83 -4.39 26.57
CA ASN A 638 -29.31 -4.79 27.90
C ASN A 638 -30.83 -4.92 27.93
N ASP A 639 -31.49 -4.85 26.78
CA ASP A 639 -32.93 -5.02 26.69
C ASP A 639 -33.28 -6.51 26.49
N THR A 640 -34.45 -6.88 26.99
CA THR A 640 -35.06 -8.20 26.74
C THR A 640 -36.21 -8.11 25.73
N THR A 641 -36.54 -6.90 25.30
CA THR A 641 -37.53 -6.60 24.27
C THR A 641 -36.99 -7.06 22.93
N LYS A 642 -37.72 -7.99 22.30
CA LYS A 642 -37.41 -8.45 20.94
C LYS A 642 -37.86 -7.39 19.95
N ALA A 643 -36.99 -7.04 19.03
CA ALA A 643 -37.35 -6.20 17.90
C ALA A 643 -38.22 -7.00 16.90
N GLY A 644 -39.22 -6.33 16.32
CA GLY A 644 -40.23 -6.90 15.44
C GLY A 644 -39.81 -6.92 13.97
N ALA A 645 -40.81 -7.02 13.10
CA ALA A 645 -40.64 -7.03 11.65
C ALA A 645 -41.57 -6.02 10.96
N SER A 646 -41.19 -5.60 9.76
CA SER A 646 -42.03 -4.80 8.86
C SER A 646 -41.95 -5.37 7.46
N CYS A 647 -43.11 -5.55 6.82
CA CYS A 647 -43.20 -6.17 5.51
C CYS A 647 -44.13 -5.38 4.60
N LYS A 648 -43.71 -5.17 3.34
CA LYS A 648 -44.45 -4.40 2.35
C LYS A 648 -44.18 -4.96 0.95
N TRP A 649 -45.23 -5.04 0.13
CA TRP A 649 -45.15 -5.44 -1.28
C TRP A 649 -44.54 -6.84 -1.50
N THR A 650 -44.89 -7.77 -0.61
CA THR A 650 -44.54 -9.19 -0.71
C THR A 650 -45.71 -9.96 -1.30
N GLU A 651 -45.48 -11.13 -1.89
CA GLU A 651 -46.58 -12.05 -2.16
C GLU A 651 -47.31 -12.44 -0.87
N GLU A 652 -48.59 -12.81 -0.98
CA GLU A 652 -49.36 -13.29 0.17
C GLU A 652 -48.70 -14.54 0.76
N GLY A 653 -48.35 -14.48 2.04
CA GLY A 653 -47.58 -15.55 2.70
C GLY A 653 -46.14 -15.68 2.18
N GLY A 654 -45.59 -14.70 1.46
CA GLY A 654 -44.24 -14.74 0.90
C GLY A 654 -43.11 -14.58 1.92
N VAL A 655 -43.41 -14.14 3.14
CA VAL A 655 -42.45 -13.98 4.25
C VAL A 655 -42.82 -14.91 5.41
N HIS A 656 -41.83 -15.58 5.99
CA HIS A 656 -42.02 -16.61 7.02
C HIS A 656 -41.11 -16.41 8.23
N GLY A 657 -41.61 -16.82 9.40
CA GLY A 657 -40.85 -16.91 10.65
C GLY A 657 -40.67 -15.61 11.43
N VAL A 658 -41.28 -14.53 10.96
CA VAL A 658 -41.48 -13.26 11.67
C VAL A 658 -42.92 -12.79 11.47
N ASP A 659 -43.43 -11.98 12.40
CA ASP A 659 -44.77 -11.41 12.31
C ASP A 659 -44.73 -10.11 11.50
N CYS A 660 -45.03 -10.25 10.21
CA CYS A 660 -45.52 -9.20 9.34
C CYS A 660 -47.03 -9.00 9.61
#